data_AF-A0A2U3LAJ1-F1
#
_entry.id   AF-A0A2U3LAJ1-F1
#
_cell.length_a   1.000
_cell.length_b   1.000
_cell.length_c   1.000
_cell.angle_alpha   90.00
_cell.angle_beta   90.00
_cell.angle_gamma   90.00
#
_symmetry.space_group_name_H-M   'P 1'
#
loop_
_entity.id
_entity.type
_entity.pdbx_description
1 polymer ?
#
loop_
_entity_poly.entity_id
_entity_poly.type
_entity_poly.pdbx_seq_one_letter_code
_entity_poly.pdbx_strand_id
1 'polypeptide(L)'
;MCDQQEGLSLEKVVRGADLDRREFLRLALMSSGVALAPTPFFGVDNVSSAPGAAYAKFRSLPPGAVRPAGWLRLYLEKQAQQLGSKLADVSWPFTGAYWDGEEKAESWWPWEQRAYWIDGAGRLALVLNDEQLMQRVGAPIDYTLTHAGANRYLGPQNFSDPKGDFHRWPHAIFFRALAAFSEAQQRNDIPDLMRQHYLSDQASYSEPLRNIMNVESMLWCYGQTGDQKLLALAENAWRDYLKFAGETEHGNLSEMQVYGAGPIMAHGVTYIETAKQPAILYLYTGNEEYLRFALAAQRRIFDHHMLIDGIPSTTEDYRTRTALDSHETCDIADHTWSWGYMLMATGDGLWADRVERACLNAGMGCLKKDWKALQYLSCPNQFLATLNSDHNVLIHGGRLMSFQPNPGEDSACCAGNVHRVFPNYVIRMWMKDADDGLAATLYGPSKLSTTVGKDRREIEIVQETDYPFGEKIDFIIGTRQPVEFPLSLRIPEWCSAPALAMNGKPIPLPPINRGFVQLRRRFRANDKISLTLPMKFSTSRWPQNGIGIEHGPLVYSLAIQEKWTSVVEQKYSTEEFPDWNAVPVSSWEYGLMTNAGTSAVRATLERKPMTADPWTDPPVSVKVEARKIEGWDLQKNPDNPEQMFTPPLPDVQTARMNEAAEHITLTPYGATHLRLTIFPELTKQSRKTSG
;
A
#
# COMPACT_ATOMS: atom_id res chain seq x y z
N MET A 1 8.20 -55.09 -9.86
CA MET A 1 7.76 -56.49 -10.03
C MET A 1 6.79 -56.76 -8.91
N CYS A 2 5.56 -57.10 -9.30
CA CYS A 2 4.48 -57.86 -8.63
C CYS A 2 4.33 -57.82 -7.11
N ASP A 3 3.15 -57.94 -6.50
CA ASP A 3 1.72 -57.90 -6.84
C ASP A 3 1.08 -58.15 -5.46
N GLN A 4 0.25 -57.27 -4.90
CA GLN A 4 -1.23 -57.34 -4.91
C GLN A 4 -1.86 -58.74 -4.87
N GLN A 5 -2.74 -58.92 -3.86
CA GLN A 5 -4.11 -59.49 -3.88
C GLN A 5 -4.47 -59.76 -2.41
N GLU A 6 -5.68 -59.62 -1.86
CA GLU A 6 -7.08 -59.29 -2.21
C GLU A 6 -7.81 -59.34 -0.84
N GLY A 7 -8.95 -58.74 -0.51
CA GLY A 7 -10.05 -58.11 -1.22
C GLY A 7 -11.27 -58.04 -0.27
N LEU A 8 -12.36 -57.41 -0.76
CA LEU A 8 -13.78 -57.44 -0.32
C LEU A 8 -14.41 -56.20 0.35
N SER A 9 -14.99 -55.35 -0.53
CA SER A 9 -16.40 -54.84 -0.62
C SER A 9 -17.13 -54.34 0.65
N LEU A 10 -17.53 -53.07 0.76
CA LEU A 10 -18.68 -52.32 0.17
C LEU A 10 -20.01 -52.40 0.97
N GLU A 11 -20.58 -51.20 1.22
CA GLU A 11 -21.99 -50.82 1.50
C GLU A 11 -22.51 -50.54 2.95
N LYS A 12 -22.79 -49.24 3.16
CA LYS A 12 -24.06 -48.59 3.57
C LYS A 12 -24.55 -48.52 5.05
N VAL A 13 -24.83 -47.25 5.43
CA VAL A 13 -25.99 -46.70 6.18
C VAL A 13 -25.74 -46.05 7.55
N VAL A 14 -25.74 -44.71 7.52
CA VAL A 14 -26.52 -43.73 8.34
C VAL A 14 -26.84 -44.07 9.81
N ARG A 15 -26.39 -43.22 10.75
CA ARG A 15 -27.25 -42.34 11.59
C ARG A 15 -26.41 -41.47 12.53
N GLY A 16 -26.80 -40.19 12.61
CA GLY A 16 -26.18 -39.18 13.45
C GLY A 16 -26.47 -39.36 14.95
N ALA A 17 -25.66 -38.68 15.74
CA ALA A 17 -25.92 -38.42 17.14
C ALA A 17 -25.88 -36.90 17.35
N ASP A 18 -27.02 -36.36 17.77
CA ASP A 18 -27.20 -35.00 18.26
C ASP A 18 -26.26 -34.73 19.45
N LEU A 19 -25.53 -33.61 19.39
CA LEU A 19 -24.78 -33.09 20.52
C LEU A 19 -25.75 -32.45 21.52
N ASP A 20 -25.74 -32.97 22.76
CA ASP A 20 -26.52 -32.48 23.88
C ASP A 20 -26.18 -31.01 24.20
N ARG A 21 -27.22 -30.21 24.44
CA ARG A 21 -27.16 -28.79 24.83
C ARG A 21 -26.30 -28.56 26.09
N ARG A 22 -26.13 -29.58 26.94
CA ARG A 22 -25.23 -29.54 28.11
C ARG A 22 -23.76 -29.78 27.79
N GLU A 23 -23.42 -30.54 26.75
CA GLU A 23 -22.04 -30.66 26.26
C GLU A 23 -21.61 -29.42 25.47
N PHE A 24 -22.51 -28.82 24.68
CA PHE A 24 -22.24 -27.54 24.01
C PHE A 24 -21.94 -26.42 25.02
N LEU A 25 -22.65 -26.36 26.14
CA LEU A 25 -22.38 -25.39 27.21
C LEU A 25 -21.09 -25.69 27.99
N ARG A 26 -20.66 -26.96 28.09
CA ARG A 26 -19.35 -27.31 28.69
C ARG A 26 -18.19 -26.94 27.76
N LEU A 27 -18.32 -27.14 26.45
CA LEU A 27 -17.32 -26.72 25.46
C LEU A 27 -17.26 -25.20 25.29
N ALA A 28 -18.37 -24.48 25.47
CA ALA A 28 -18.42 -23.02 25.44
C ALA A 28 -17.87 -22.34 26.71
N LEU A 29 -17.76 -23.06 27.83
CA LEU A 29 -17.25 -22.52 29.10
C LEU A 29 -15.77 -22.86 29.40
N MET A 30 -15.13 -23.72 28.59
CA MET A 30 -13.70 -24.06 28.75
C MET A 30 -12.74 -23.29 27.83
N SER A 31 -13.22 -22.35 27.01
CA SER A 31 -12.40 -21.37 26.30
C SER A 31 -12.10 -20.10 27.13
N SER A 32 -12.62 -20.02 28.36
CA SER A 32 -12.42 -18.90 29.28
C SER A 32 -11.33 -19.21 30.31
N GLY A 33 -10.10 -19.41 29.86
CA GLY A 33 -9.03 -19.80 30.78
C GLY A 33 -7.67 -20.06 30.15
N VAL A 34 -7.34 -19.39 29.03
CA VAL A 34 -5.92 -19.25 28.68
C VAL A 34 -5.38 -18.15 29.56
N ALA A 35 -4.52 -18.50 30.52
CA ALA A 35 -3.64 -17.54 31.15
C ALA A 35 -2.90 -16.81 30.02
N LEU A 36 -3.27 -15.56 29.79
CA LEU A 36 -2.58 -14.65 28.90
C LEU A 36 -1.13 -14.60 29.39
N ALA A 37 -0.23 -15.31 28.72
CA ALA A 37 1.17 -14.92 28.74
C ALA A 37 1.19 -13.44 28.37
N PRO A 38 1.85 -12.56 29.16
CA PRO A 38 1.89 -11.15 28.86
C PRO A 38 2.54 -11.03 27.48
N THR A 39 1.76 -10.61 26.48
CA THR A 39 2.34 -10.05 25.26
C THR A 39 3.31 -8.96 25.71
N PRO A 40 4.54 -8.91 25.18
CA PRO A 40 5.46 -7.84 25.52
C PRO A 40 4.74 -6.53 25.22
N PHE A 41 4.49 -5.77 26.27
CA PHE A 41 3.90 -4.45 26.18
C PHE A 41 4.97 -3.56 25.56
N PHE A 42 4.67 -2.99 24.39
CA PHE A 42 5.37 -1.82 23.92
C PHE A 42 5.13 -0.73 24.97
N GLY A 43 6.18 -0.52 25.78
CA GLY A 43 6.08 0.14 27.07
C GLY A 43 5.59 1.58 26.98
N VAL A 44 5.14 2.03 28.14
CA VAL A 44 4.77 3.40 28.50
C VAL A 44 5.61 4.41 27.72
N ASP A 45 4.95 5.25 26.93
CA ASP A 45 5.53 6.47 26.38
C ASP A 45 6.24 7.23 27.53
N ASN A 46 7.55 7.05 27.67
CA ASN A 46 8.32 7.91 28.53
C ASN A 46 8.18 9.32 27.96
N VAL A 47 7.75 10.26 28.80
CA VAL A 47 7.76 11.68 28.47
C VAL A 47 9.23 12.07 28.31
N SER A 48 9.75 11.91 27.11
CA SER A 48 10.86 12.72 26.65
C SER A 48 10.32 14.15 26.57
N SER A 49 11.04 15.11 27.18
CA SER A 49 10.81 16.54 26.97
C SER A 49 11.14 16.98 25.53
N ALA A 50 11.40 16.03 24.63
CA ALA A 50 11.64 16.29 23.24
C ALA A 50 10.39 16.84 22.55
N PRO A 51 10.57 17.76 21.59
CA PRO A 51 9.49 18.56 21.02
C PRO A 51 8.46 17.72 20.25
N GLY A 52 8.84 16.54 19.76
CA GLY A 52 8.00 15.70 18.91
C GLY A 52 7.46 16.44 17.68
N ALA A 53 6.54 15.80 16.96
CA ALA A 53 5.77 16.44 15.90
C ALA A 53 4.62 17.28 16.49
N ALA A 54 4.97 18.44 17.05
CA ALA A 54 4.07 19.27 17.86
C ALA A 54 2.83 19.77 17.11
N TYR A 55 2.92 19.97 15.79
CA TYR A 55 1.83 20.51 14.95
C TYR A 55 1.03 19.44 14.22
N ALA A 56 1.41 18.17 14.37
CA ALA A 56 0.67 17.05 13.78
C ALA A 56 -0.76 16.97 14.34
N LYS A 57 -1.74 16.81 13.45
CA LYS A 57 -3.14 16.52 13.82
C LYS A 57 -3.31 15.06 14.25
N PHE A 58 -2.58 14.16 13.59
CA PHE A 58 -2.45 12.77 13.98
C PHE A 58 -1.00 12.37 14.10
N ARG A 59 -0.69 11.47 15.03
CA ARG A 59 0.65 10.91 15.25
C ARG A 59 0.62 9.39 15.07
N SER A 60 1.64 8.86 14.41
CA SER A 60 1.81 7.41 14.25
C SER A 60 1.93 6.74 15.62
N LEU A 61 1.43 5.51 15.68
CA LEU A 61 1.76 4.58 16.76
C LEU A 61 3.03 3.80 16.39
N PRO A 62 3.80 3.29 17.37
CA PRO A 62 4.93 2.43 17.10
C PRO A 62 4.52 1.21 16.24
N PRO A 63 5.34 0.81 15.25
CA PRO A 63 5.09 -0.43 14.52
C PRO A 63 4.94 -1.62 15.48
N GLY A 64 3.92 -2.46 15.26
CA GLY A 64 3.56 -3.56 16.16
C GLY A 64 2.49 -3.22 17.20
N ALA A 65 2.17 -1.93 17.44
CA ALA A 65 1.03 -1.53 18.27
C ALA A 65 -0.32 -1.93 17.64
N VAL A 66 -0.39 -1.94 16.31
CA VAL A 66 -1.49 -2.53 15.54
C VAL A 66 -1.01 -3.86 14.96
N ARG A 67 -1.77 -4.92 15.21
CA ARG A 67 -1.53 -6.24 14.64
C ARG A 67 -2.66 -6.62 13.70
N PRO A 68 -2.38 -7.16 12.51
CA PRO A 68 -3.43 -7.61 11.60
C PRO A 68 -4.09 -8.88 12.16
N ALA A 69 -5.34 -9.09 11.77
CA ALA A 69 -6.12 -10.31 12.03
C ALA A 69 -6.80 -10.79 10.74
N GLY A 70 -7.55 -11.89 10.80
CA GLY A 70 -8.37 -12.38 9.68
C GLY A 70 -7.61 -12.50 8.35
N TRP A 71 -8.27 -12.12 7.25
CA TRP A 71 -7.68 -12.17 5.91
C TRP A 71 -6.41 -11.30 5.79
N LEU A 72 -6.36 -10.17 6.49
CA LEU A 72 -5.23 -9.24 6.42
C LEU A 72 -3.99 -9.90 7.03
N ARG A 73 -4.14 -10.58 8.17
CA ARG A 73 -3.06 -11.36 8.78
C ARG A 73 -2.57 -12.47 7.86
N LEU A 74 -3.50 -13.26 7.30
CA LEU A 74 -3.14 -14.32 6.36
C LEU A 74 -2.32 -13.76 5.18
N TYR A 75 -2.73 -12.62 4.64
CA TYR A 75 -2.05 -11.99 3.53
C TYR A 75 -0.62 -11.56 3.88
N LEU A 76 -0.41 -10.94 5.05
CA LEU A 76 0.93 -10.58 5.53
C LEU A 76 1.77 -11.81 5.90
N GLU A 77 1.17 -12.88 6.44
CA GLU A 77 1.88 -14.14 6.71
C GLU A 77 2.35 -14.79 5.41
N LYS A 78 1.54 -14.78 4.34
CA LYS A 78 1.96 -15.21 3.00
C LYS A 78 3.14 -14.36 2.50
N GLN A 79 3.07 -13.04 2.65
CA GLN A 79 4.18 -12.15 2.31
C GLN A 79 5.46 -12.55 3.03
N ALA A 80 5.39 -12.77 4.35
CA ALA A 80 6.54 -13.11 5.18
C ALA A 80 7.12 -14.48 4.83
N GLN A 81 6.28 -15.48 4.53
CA GLN A 81 6.71 -16.83 4.17
C GLN A 81 7.37 -16.93 2.80
N GLN A 82 7.11 -15.95 1.92
CA GLN A 82 7.54 -15.95 0.52
C GLN A 82 8.56 -14.82 0.31
N LEU A 83 8.41 -13.98 -0.72
CA LEU A 83 9.42 -12.95 -1.05
C LEU A 83 9.81 -12.05 0.14
N GLY A 84 8.90 -11.79 1.08
CA GLY A 84 9.21 -10.97 2.26
C GLY A 84 10.41 -11.48 3.08
N SER A 85 10.57 -12.79 3.23
CA SER A 85 11.75 -13.39 3.88
C SER A 85 12.74 -14.00 2.90
N LYS A 86 12.28 -14.48 1.74
CA LYS A 86 13.08 -15.27 0.79
C LYS A 86 13.82 -14.44 -0.25
N LEU A 87 13.45 -13.17 -0.48
CA LEU A 87 14.10 -12.35 -1.51
C LEU A 87 15.63 -12.30 -1.33
N ALA A 88 16.09 -12.21 -0.08
CA ALA A 88 17.50 -12.23 0.31
C ALA A 88 18.24 -13.56 0.07
N ASP A 89 17.53 -14.64 -0.27
CA ASP A 89 18.09 -15.93 -0.68
C ASP A 89 17.94 -16.19 -2.19
N VAL A 90 17.06 -15.44 -2.86
CA VAL A 90 16.56 -15.79 -4.19
C VAL A 90 17.21 -14.96 -5.29
N SER A 91 17.33 -13.65 -5.10
CA SER A 91 17.62 -12.73 -6.20
C SER A 91 18.71 -11.74 -5.85
N TRP A 92 19.64 -11.55 -6.78
CA TRP A 92 20.55 -10.41 -6.73
C TRP A 92 19.74 -9.09 -6.97
N PRO A 93 20.04 -7.98 -6.27
CA PRO A 93 21.15 -7.83 -5.33
C PRO A 93 20.91 -8.38 -3.95
N PHE A 94 19.69 -8.64 -3.49
CA PHE A 94 19.37 -8.95 -2.10
C PHE A 94 20.15 -10.11 -1.44
N THR A 95 20.82 -10.96 -2.21
CA THR A 95 21.78 -11.96 -1.72
C THR A 95 23.11 -11.38 -1.20
N GLY A 96 23.43 -10.12 -1.50
CA GLY A 96 24.62 -9.41 -1.03
C GLY A 96 24.52 -8.85 0.39
N ALA A 97 25.67 -8.58 1.01
CA ALA A 97 25.77 -8.11 2.40
C ALA A 97 25.37 -6.64 2.58
N TYR A 98 25.85 -5.73 1.72
CA TYR A 98 25.54 -4.28 1.72
C TYR A 98 25.62 -3.62 3.09
N TRP A 99 24.48 -3.37 3.73
CA TRP A 99 24.37 -2.78 5.07
C TRP A 99 24.94 -3.67 6.19
N ASP A 100 25.36 -4.89 5.85
CA ASP A 100 26.06 -5.84 6.70
C ASP A 100 27.57 -5.91 6.35
N GLY A 101 28.18 -4.76 6.01
CA GLY A 101 29.63 -4.60 5.90
C GLY A 101 30.26 -4.66 4.50
N GLU A 102 29.47 -4.58 3.43
CA GLU A 102 30.03 -4.47 2.07
C GLU A 102 30.44 -3.03 1.77
N GLU A 103 31.64 -2.88 1.20
CA GLU A 103 32.23 -1.58 0.83
C GLU A 103 32.60 -1.50 -0.65
N LYS A 104 32.62 -2.63 -1.38
CA LYS A 104 32.94 -2.64 -2.82
C LYS A 104 31.70 -2.30 -3.63
N ALA A 105 31.70 -1.11 -4.23
CA ALA A 105 30.57 -0.61 -5.00
C ALA A 105 30.95 -0.28 -6.44
N GLU A 106 30.30 -0.93 -7.40
CA GLU A 106 30.27 -0.49 -8.81
C GLU A 106 29.15 0.54 -9.04
N SER A 107 28.11 0.53 -8.21
CA SER A 107 26.96 1.42 -8.24
C SER A 107 26.33 1.59 -6.84
N TRP A 108 25.47 2.59 -6.66
CA TRP A 108 24.87 2.92 -5.36
C TRP A 108 23.54 2.18 -5.09
N TRP A 109 22.79 1.82 -6.13
CA TRP A 109 21.43 1.29 -6.04
C TRP A 109 21.32 -0.10 -5.37
N PRO A 110 22.33 -0.99 -5.32
CA PRO A 110 22.18 -2.24 -4.57
C PRO A 110 21.96 -2.00 -3.07
N TRP A 111 22.57 -0.94 -2.50
CA TRP A 111 22.34 -0.54 -1.12
C TRP A 111 20.96 0.07 -0.92
N GLU A 112 20.45 0.83 -1.89
CA GLU A 112 19.08 1.34 -1.86
C GLU A 112 18.07 0.19 -1.80
N GLN A 113 18.20 -0.76 -2.73
CA GLN A 113 17.30 -1.90 -2.86
C GLN A 113 17.33 -2.75 -1.60
N ARG A 114 18.52 -3.02 -1.06
CA ARG A 114 18.67 -3.71 0.22
C ARG A 114 18.07 -2.92 1.38
N ALA A 115 18.21 -1.59 1.42
CA ALA A 115 17.60 -0.75 2.44
C ALA A 115 16.06 -0.80 2.40
N TYR A 116 15.45 -0.78 1.20
CA TYR A 116 14.00 -0.93 1.07
C TYR A 116 13.51 -2.25 1.64
N TRP A 117 14.19 -3.35 1.31
CA TRP A 117 13.84 -4.66 1.84
C TRP A 117 13.97 -4.67 3.37
N ILE A 118 15.03 -4.09 3.95
CA ILE A 118 15.22 -4.02 5.40
C ILE A 118 14.09 -3.21 6.08
N ASP A 119 13.69 -2.05 5.53
CA ASP A 119 12.56 -1.26 6.08
C ASP A 119 11.22 -2.02 5.93
N GLY A 120 10.93 -2.53 4.73
CA GLY A 120 9.67 -3.21 4.43
C GLY A 120 9.50 -4.53 5.18
N ALA A 121 10.47 -5.44 5.06
CA ALA A 121 10.47 -6.72 5.76
C ALA A 121 10.61 -6.52 7.28
N GLY A 122 11.31 -5.48 7.74
CA GLY A 122 11.38 -5.12 9.15
C GLY A 122 10.02 -4.71 9.71
N ARG A 123 9.30 -3.82 9.03
CA ARG A 123 7.92 -3.45 9.44
C ARG A 123 6.98 -4.64 9.39
N LEU A 124 7.10 -5.50 8.37
CA LEU A 124 6.35 -6.74 8.27
C LEU A 124 6.57 -7.64 9.50
N ALA A 125 7.83 -7.81 9.90
CA ALA A 125 8.19 -8.61 11.06
C ALA A 125 7.62 -8.02 12.36
N LEU A 126 7.68 -6.69 12.52
CA LEU A 126 7.15 -5.98 13.69
C LEU A 126 5.61 -6.11 13.80
N VAL A 127 4.87 -5.94 12.70
CA VAL A 127 3.39 -6.04 12.75
C VAL A 127 2.89 -7.48 12.91
N LEU A 128 3.64 -8.47 12.42
CA LEU A 128 3.33 -9.90 12.61
C LEU A 128 3.84 -10.47 13.93
N ASN A 129 4.80 -9.78 14.57
CA ASN A 129 5.61 -10.31 15.66
C ASN A 129 6.36 -11.60 15.22
N ASP A 130 6.99 -11.55 14.04
CA ASP A 130 7.78 -12.65 13.47
C ASP A 130 9.24 -12.55 13.94
N GLU A 131 9.62 -13.39 14.90
CA GLU A 131 10.96 -13.38 15.50
C GLU A 131 12.07 -13.76 14.51
N GLN A 132 11.81 -14.69 13.58
CA GLN A 132 12.81 -15.14 12.63
C GLN A 132 13.10 -14.03 11.61
N LEU A 133 12.06 -13.40 11.09
CA LEU A 133 12.22 -12.28 10.16
C LEU A 133 12.84 -11.06 10.86
N MET A 134 12.45 -10.78 12.11
CA MET A 134 13.06 -9.71 12.92
C MET A 134 14.56 -9.94 13.12
N GLN A 135 15.00 -11.17 13.42
CA GLN A 135 16.43 -11.47 13.55
C GLN A 135 17.18 -11.23 12.23
N ARG A 136 16.58 -11.65 11.11
CA ARG A 136 17.20 -11.53 9.78
C ARG A 136 17.41 -10.07 9.36
N VAL A 137 16.40 -9.22 9.55
CA VAL A 137 16.50 -7.79 9.21
C VAL A 137 17.24 -6.98 10.28
N GLY A 138 17.28 -7.48 11.52
CA GLY A 138 17.99 -6.85 12.63
C GLY A 138 19.51 -6.94 12.50
N ALA A 139 20.05 -8.00 11.91
CA ALA A 139 21.49 -8.18 11.71
C ALA A 139 22.18 -6.98 11.01
N PRO A 140 21.75 -6.51 9.82
CA PRO A 140 22.35 -5.34 9.18
C PRO A 140 22.12 -4.03 9.97
N ILE A 141 21.01 -3.91 10.71
CA ILE A 141 20.74 -2.77 11.59
C ILE A 141 21.79 -2.72 12.72
N ASP A 142 21.98 -3.84 13.41
CA ASP A 142 22.95 -3.94 14.51
C ASP A 142 24.38 -3.77 14.02
N TYR A 143 24.72 -4.36 12.87
CA TYR A 143 26.02 -4.15 12.25
C TYR A 143 26.28 -2.66 12.01
N THR A 144 25.36 -1.98 11.33
CA THR A 144 25.50 -0.55 10.99
C THR A 144 25.64 0.34 12.23
N LEU A 145 24.87 0.07 13.29
CA LEU A 145 24.93 0.85 14.54
C LEU A 145 26.22 0.62 15.33
N THR A 146 26.78 -0.59 15.29
CA THR A 146 28.00 -0.95 16.02
C THR A 146 29.29 -0.66 15.26
N HIS A 147 29.22 -0.45 13.95
CA HIS A 147 30.37 -0.21 13.05
C HIS A 147 30.35 1.21 12.46
N ALA A 148 29.99 2.21 13.28
CA ALA A 148 30.07 3.60 12.86
C ALA A 148 31.51 3.95 12.42
N GLY A 149 31.65 4.52 11.21
CA GLY A 149 32.91 4.94 10.64
C GLY A 149 33.50 6.19 11.30
N ALA A 150 34.46 6.80 10.61
CA ALA A 150 35.06 8.06 11.06
C ALA A 150 33.98 9.13 11.33
N ASN A 151 34.22 9.97 12.33
CA ASN A 151 33.26 10.98 12.78
C ASN A 151 31.87 10.44 13.17
N ARG A 152 31.71 9.16 13.52
CA ARG A 152 30.41 8.54 13.84
C ARG A 152 29.46 8.41 12.63
N TYR A 153 30.02 8.36 11.43
CA TYR A 153 29.23 8.12 10.21
C TYR A 153 28.60 6.72 10.24
N LEU A 154 27.27 6.62 10.21
CA LEU A 154 26.55 5.35 10.12
C LEU A 154 26.37 4.93 8.67
N GLY A 155 26.78 3.70 8.36
CA GLY A 155 26.58 3.08 7.05
C GLY A 155 27.86 2.97 6.21
N PRO A 156 27.73 2.52 4.96
CA PRO A 156 28.86 2.21 4.09
C PRO A 156 29.68 3.46 3.74
N GLN A 157 31.01 3.33 3.78
CA GLN A 157 31.92 4.48 3.72
C GLN A 157 32.06 5.09 2.32
N ASN A 158 31.78 4.32 1.27
CA ASN A 158 31.67 4.82 -0.11
C ASN A 158 30.64 5.95 -0.28
N PHE A 159 29.66 6.06 0.63
CA PHE A 159 28.75 7.20 0.65
C PHE A 159 29.34 8.41 1.37
N SER A 160 30.21 8.25 2.37
CA SER A 160 30.67 9.37 3.23
C SER A 160 31.23 10.59 2.47
N ASP A 161 31.88 10.36 1.32
CA ASP A 161 32.31 11.39 0.38
C ASP A 161 31.55 11.20 -0.95
N PRO A 162 30.47 11.95 -1.22
CA PRO A 162 29.62 11.76 -2.40
C PRO A 162 30.34 12.20 -3.68
N LYS A 163 31.19 11.31 -4.21
CA LYS A 163 31.84 11.45 -5.53
C LYS A 163 31.05 10.69 -6.58
N GLY A 164 30.85 11.29 -7.75
CA GLY A 164 30.05 10.69 -8.82
C GLY A 164 28.58 10.57 -8.42
N ASP A 165 27.96 9.42 -8.70
CA ASP A 165 26.53 9.20 -8.46
C ASP A 165 26.20 8.71 -7.03
N PHE A 166 27.20 8.57 -6.15
CA PHE A 166 26.97 8.11 -4.78
C PHE A 166 26.33 9.21 -3.93
N HIS A 167 25.10 8.94 -3.48
CA HIS A 167 24.27 9.90 -2.75
C HIS A 167 23.57 9.25 -1.54
N ARG A 168 22.99 10.05 -0.63
CA ARG A 168 22.39 9.65 0.66
C ARG A 168 20.98 9.07 0.57
N TRP A 169 20.47 8.76 -0.62
CA TRP A 169 19.17 8.09 -0.75
C TRP A 169 19.09 6.73 -0.03
N PRO A 170 20.09 5.83 -0.15
CA PRO A 170 20.09 4.59 0.63
C PRO A 170 20.01 4.83 2.14
N HIS A 171 20.65 5.91 2.64
CA HIS A 171 20.62 6.27 4.06
C HIS A 171 19.22 6.73 4.49
N ALA A 172 18.56 7.56 3.67
CA ALA A 172 17.19 8.00 3.96
C ALA A 172 16.24 6.80 4.15
N ILE A 173 16.35 5.78 3.28
CA ILE A 173 15.54 4.56 3.39
C ILE A 173 15.95 3.73 4.60
N PHE A 174 17.24 3.44 4.77
CA PHE A 174 17.71 2.59 5.87
C PHE A 174 17.40 3.21 7.24
N PHE A 175 17.47 4.54 7.36
CA PHE A 175 17.16 5.22 8.60
C PHE A 175 15.66 5.19 8.95
N ARG A 176 14.76 4.92 7.98
CA ARG A 176 13.36 4.59 8.28
C ARG A 176 13.25 3.27 9.05
N ALA A 177 14.09 2.29 8.72
CA ALA A 177 14.15 1.03 9.46
C ALA A 177 14.68 1.27 10.88
N LEU A 178 15.75 2.08 11.02
CA LEU A 178 16.27 2.47 12.33
C LEU A 178 15.19 3.15 13.19
N ALA A 179 14.45 4.10 12.63
CA ALA A 179 13.35 4.76 13.32
C ALA A 179 12.24 3.78 13.74
N ALA A 180 11.83 2.87 12.84
CA ALA A 180 10.82 1.86 13.14
C ALA A 180 11.24 0.92 14.27
N PHE A 181 12.48 0.43 14.27
CA PHE A 181 13.03 -0.43 15.32
C PHE A 181 13.24 0.33 16.64
N SER A 182 13.65 1.60 16.57
CA SER A 182 13.74 2.47 17.74
C SER A 182 12.40 2.60 18.45
N GLU A 183 11.34 2.92 17.70
CA GLU A 183 9.99 3.10 18.25
C GLU A 183 9.41 1.79 18.77
N ALA A 184 9.51 0.72 17.98
CA ALA A 184 8.91 -0.56 18.34
C ALA A 184 9.66 -1.26 19.48
N GLN A 185 10.99 -1.23 19.51
CA GLN A 185 11.78 -1.98 20.49
C GLN A 185 12.34 -1.11 21.62
N GLN A 186 11.98 0.18 21.67
CA GLN A 186 12.49 1.14 22.65
C GLN A 186 14.02 1.26 22.66
N ARG A 187 14.63 1.15 21.47
CA ARG A 187 16.07 1.31 21.29
C ARG A 187 16.44 2.79 21.33
N ASN A 188 16.63 3.30 22.55
CA ASN A 188 16.93 4.71 22.83
C ASN A 188 18.35 5.13 22.41
N ASP A 189 19.22 4.17 22.06
CA ASP A 189 20.54 4.41 21.49
C ASP A 189 20.47 4.97 20.05
N ILE A 190 19.47 4.54 19.27
CA ILE A 190 19.36 4.88 17.85
C ILE A 190 19.24 6.40 17.61
N PRO A 191 18.35 7.16 18.28
CA PRO A 191 18.26 8.61 18.08
C PRO A 191 19.59 9.33 18.36
N ASP A 192 20.31 8.94 19.42
CA ASP A 192 21.58 9.58 19.76
C ASP A 192 22.69 9.26 18.75
N LEU A 193 22.69 8.05 18.17
CA LEU A 193 23.62 7.65 17.10
C LEU A 193 23.32 8.37 15.78
N MET A 194 22.04 8.46 15.40
CA MET A 194 21.61 9.22 14.21
C MET A 194 21.90 10.72 14.36
N ARG A 195 21.69 11.30 15.55
CA ARG A 195 22.09 12.69 15.86
C ARG A 195 23.59 12.89 15.62
N GLN A 196 24.42 11.98 16.12
CA GLN A 196 25.87 12.06 15.94
C GLN A 196 26.27 12.00 14.46
N HIS A 197 25.68 11.08 13.69
CA HIS A 197 25.90 10.99 12.24
C HIS A 197 25.56 12.31 11.53
N TYR A 198 24.35 12.84 11.73
CA TYR A 198 23.90 14.04 11.01
C TYR A 198 24.70 15.30 11.36
N LEU A 199 25.11 15.45 12.62
CA LEU A 199 25.84 16.64 13.07
C LEU A 199 27.34 16.59 12.78
N SER A 200 27.85 15.43 12.37
CA SER A 200 29.26 15.24 12.03
C SER A 200 29.51 15.04 10.54
N ASP A 201 28.50 14.61 9.76
CA ASP A 201 28.58 14.50 8.31
C ASP A 201 28.86 15.88 7.71
N GLN A 202 29.82 15.93 6.79
CA GLN A 202 30.25 17.16 6.12
C GLN A 202 29.62 17.28 4.73
N ALA A 203 28.94 16.23 4.25
CA ALA A 203 28.26 16.25 2.95
C ALA A 203 27.02 17.15 2.97
N SER A 204 26.67 17.68 1.79
CA SER A 204 25.41 18.41 1.62
C SER A 204 24.22 17.44 1.71
N TYR A 205 23.16 17.90 2.37
CA TYR A 205 21.87 17.20 2.37
C TYR A 205 20.86 17.82 1.41
N SER A 206 21.16 18.93 0.75
CA SER A 206 20.30 19.44 -0.33
C SER A 206 20.61 18.72 -1.66
N GLU A 207 21.88 18.40 -1.90
CA GLU A 207 22.39 17.80 -3.14
C GLU A 207 23.40 16.69 -2.84
N PRO A 208 23.66 15.74 -3.77
CA PRO A 208 22.96 15.53 -5.04
C PRO A 208 21.54 14.94 -4.90
N LEU A 209 20.72 15.14 -5.94
CA LEU A 209 19.37 14.62 -6.21
C LEU A 209 18.45 14.32 -5.01
N ARG A 210 18.62 13.15 -4.39
CA ARG A 210 17.73 12.58 -3.36
C ARG A 210 18.30 12.70 -1.94
N ASN A 211 19.39 13.44 -1.74
CA ASN A 211 19.92 13.69 -0.39
C ASN A 211 18.89 14.36 0.52
N ILE A 212 18.04 15.22 -0.06
CA ILE A 212 17.01 15.99 0.64
C ILE A 212 16.01 15.11 1.39
N MET A 213 15.86 13.84 0.99
CA MET A 213 14.97 12.88 1.65
C MET A 213 15.38 12.56 3.09
N ASN A 214 16.62 12.88 3.48
CA ASN A 214 17.08 12.74 4.86
C ASN A 214 16.40 13.71 5.83
N VAL A 215 15.74 14.77 5.33
CA VAL A 215 14.92 15.67 6.16
C VAL A 215 13.92 14.88 7.02
N GLU A 216 13.32 13.82 6.48
CA GLU A 216 12.43 12.91 7.21
C GLU A 216 13.09 12.35 8.49
N SER A 217 14.26 11.73 8.34
CA SER A 217 14.99 11.08 9.42
C SER A 217 15.66 12.08 10.37
N MET A 218 16.12 13.24 9.86
CA MET A 218 16.62 14.35 10.68
C MET A 218 15.54 14.88 11.61
N LEU A 219 14.33 15.11 11.09
CA LEU A 219 13.22 15.65 11.86
C LEU A 219 12.65 14.63 12.84
N TRP A 220 12.61 13.35 12.46
CA TRP A 220 12.33 12.28 13.43
C TRP A 220 13.35 12.29 14.57
N CYS A 221 14.64 12.34 14.26
CA CYS A 221 15.72 12.39 15.24
C CYS A 221 15.65 13.65 16.13
N TYR A 222 15.31 14.81 15.56
CA TYR A 222 15.00 16.04 16.30
C TYR A 222 13.83 15.83 17.27
N GLY A 223 12.75 15.20 16.79
CA GLY A 223 11.57 14.88 17.58
C GLY A 223 11.86 14.00 18.80
N GLN A 224 12.88 13.14 18.72
CA GLN A 224 13.31 12.25 19.81
C GLN A 224 14.33 12.90 20.76
N THR A 225 15.26 13.71 20.22
CA THR A 225 16.42 14.24 20.97
C THR A 225 16.27 15.68 21.45
N GLY A 226 15.43 16.48 20.78
CA GLY A 226 15.30 17.92 21.01
C GLY A 226 16.49 18.78 20.56
N ASP A 227 17.48 18.21 19.85
CA ASP A 227 18.64 18.98 19.39
C ASP A 227 18.27 19.92 18.23
N GLN A 228 18.16 21.21 18.55
CA GLN A 228 17.78 22.27 17.61
C GLN A 228 18.70 22.37 16.38
N LYS A 229 19.93 21.84 16.45
CA LYS A 229 20.83 21.81 15.28
C LYS A 229 20.29 20.90 14.17
N LEU A 230 19.57 19.83 14.51
CA LEU A 230 18.95 18.93 13.53
C LEU A 230 17.78 19.62 12.80
N LEU A 231 16.95 20.37 13.53
CA LEU A 231 15.88 21.16 12.92
C LEU A 231 16.45 22.22 11.98
N ALA A 232 17.47 22.96 12.43
CA ALA A 232 18.14 23.96 11.61
C ALA A 232 18.80 23.34 10.36
N LEU A 233 19.41 22.16 10.49
CA LEU A 233 19.98 21.41 9.37
C LEU A 233 18.90 21.06 8.34
N ALA A 234 17.75 20.54 8.79
CA ALA A 234 16.64 20.18 7.92
C ALA A 234 16.04 21.40 7.17
N GLU A 235 15.79 22.51 7.87
CA GLU A 235 15.28 23.74 7.25
C GLU A 235 16.28 24.35 6.25
N ASN A 236 17.58 24.35 6.59
CA ASN A 236 18.64 24.83 5.71
C ASN A 236 18.75 23.96 4.45
N ALA A 237 18.74 22.63 4.60
CA ALA A 237 18.79 21.70 3.48
C ALA A 237 17.61 21.90 2.52
N TRP A 238 16.40 22.07 3.05
CA TRP A 238 15.22 22.37 2.22
C TRP A 238 15.32 23.72 1.49
N ARG A 239 15.75 24.77 2.20
CA ARG A 239 15.97 26.10 1.59
C ARG A 239 16.99 26.03 0.46
N ASP A 240 18.07 25.28 0.65
CA ASP A 240 19.12 25.15 -0.36
C ASP A 240 18.67 24.27 -1.54
N TYR A 241 17.87 23.22 -1.28
CA TYR A 241 17.24 22.39 -2.31
C TYR A 241 16.36 23.19 -3.28
N LEU A 242 15.58 24.15 -2.77
CA LEU A 242 14.70 24.97 -3.59
C LEU A 242 15.41 25.76 -4.71
N LYS A 243 16.74 25.95 -4.63
CA LYS A 243 17.52 26.64 -5.67
C LYS A 243 17.57 25.88 -7.00
N PHE A 244 17.44 24.57 -6.97
CA PHE A 244 17.49 23.68 -8.14
C PHE A 244 16.28 22.75 -8.26
N ALA A 245 15.32 22.83 -7.32
CA ALA A 245 14.09 22.04 -7.32
C ALA A 245 13.28 22.11 -8.63
N GLY A 246 13.50 23.11 -9.50
CA GLY A 246 12.79 23.22 -10.77
C GLY A 246 13.20 22.24 -11.87
N GLU A 247 14.37 21.60 -11.72
CA GLU A 247 14.93 20.64 -12.68
C GLU A 247 14.14 19.32 -12.67
N THR A 248 14.11 18.62 -13.81
CA THR A 248 13.35 17.37 -14.00
C THR A 248 13.85 16.27 -13.08
N GLU A 249 15.17 16.13 -13.03
CA GLU A 249 15.88 15.21 -12.15
C GLU A 249 15.57 15.53 -10.67
N HIS A 250 15.47 16.82 -10.31
CA HIS A 250 15.10 17.30 -8.97
C HIS A 250 13.57 17.42 -8.76
N GLY A 251 12.80 16.59 -9.44
CA GLY A 251 11.38 16.44 -9.15
C GLY A 251 10.48 17.56 -9.68
N ASN A 252 10.96 18.56 -10.43
CA ASN A 252 10.07 19.55 -11.04
C ASN A 252 9.18 20.32 -10.02
N LEU A 253 9.80 20.71 -8.90
CA LEU A 253 9.23 21.28 -7.67
C LEU A 253 9.62 22.75 -7.43
N SER A 254 9.97 23.55 -8.46
CA SER A 254 10.06 25.00 -8.23
C SER A 254 8.69 25.58 -7.84
N GLU A 255 8.67 26.69 -7.10
CA GLU A 255 7.40 27.33 -6.70
C GLU A 255 6.51 27.67 -7.91
N MET A 256 7.11 28.16 -9.00
CA MET A 256 6.40 28.46 -10.24
C MET A 256 5.68 27.24 -10.80
N GLN A 257 6.32 26.06 -10.80
CA GLN A 257 5.73 24.83 -11.32
C GLN A 257 4.68 24.27 -10.35
N VAL A 258 4.96 24.28 -9.05
CA VAL A 258 4.05 23.78 -8.00
C VAL A 258 2.73 24.56 -7.99
N TYR A 259 2.78 25.89 -8.15
CA TYR A 259 1.59 26.72 -8.15
C TYR A 259 1.00 26.98 -9.56
N GLY A 260 1.70 26.61 -10.64
CA GLY A 260 1.33 26.88 -12.03
C GLY A 260 0.36 25.89 -12.68
N ALA A 261 -0.09 24.86 -11.94
CA ALA A 261 -1.08 23.85 -12.37
C ALA A 261 -0.75 23.04 -13.65
N GLY A 262 0.50 23.04 -14.13
CA GLY A 262 0.96 22.18 -15.22
C GLY A 262 1.21 20.72 -14.79
N PRO A 263 1.26 19.77 -15.76
CA PRO A 263 1.62 18.39 -15.48
C PRO A 263 3.02 18.28 -14.89
N ILE A 264 3.31 17.15 -14.27
CA ILE A 264 4.63 16.85 -13.72
C ILE A 264 5.49 16.24 -14.81
N MET A 265 6.70 16.76 -14.96
CA MET A 265 7.75 16.20 -15.82
C MET A 265 8.92 15.80 -14.94
N ALA A 266 8.80 14.67 -14.27
CA ALA A 266 9.82 14.13 -13.36
C ALA A 266 9.56 12.65 -13.05
N HIS A 267 10.57 11.99 -12.52
CA HIS A 267 10.49 10.65 -11.98
C HIS A 267 9.49 10.59 -10.81
N GLY A 268 8.56 9.63 -10.85
CA GLY A 268 7.49 9.35 -9.88
C GLY A 268 7.97 9.34 -8.44
N VAL A 269 8.81 8.34 -8.10
CA VAL A 269 9.41 8.16 -6.78
C VAL A 269 10.16 9.42 -6.31
N THR A 270 11.01 10.02 -7.16
CA THR A 270 11.75 11.23 -6.77
C THR A 270 10.78 12.37 -6.40
N TYR A 271 9.77 12.61 -7.25
CA TYR A 271 8.80 13.68 -7.02
C TYR A 271 8.08 13.49 -5.69
N ILE A 272 7.47 12.33 -5.48
CA ILE A 272 6.55 12.13 -4.35
C ILE A 272 7.28 12.13 -3.01
N GLU A 273 8.46 11.51 -2.98
CA GLU A 273 9.32 11.47 -1.81
C GLU A 273 9.85 12.86 -1.44
N THR A 274 10.10 13.74 -2.42
CA THR A 274 10.52 15.12 -2.15
C THR A 274 9.30 15.97 -1.77
N ALA A 275 8.19 15.82 -2.48
CA ALA A 275 6.99 16.63 -2.30
C ALA A 275 6.35 16.50 -0.91
N LYS A 276 6.62 15.40 -0.18
CA LYS A 276 6.19 15.26 1.22
C LYS A 276 7.09 16.00 2.23
N GLN A 277 8.35 16.31 1.90
CA GLN A 277 9.30 16.87 2.89
C GLN A 277 8.78 18.16 3.54
N PRO A 278 8.11 19.09 2.82
CA PRO A 278 7.49 20.26 3.44
C PRO A 278 6.34 19.92 4.40
N ALA A 279 5.54 18.90 4.10
CA ALA A 279 4.53 18.45 5.06
C ALA A 279 5.18 17.93 6.35
N ILE A 280 6.32 17.23 6.25
CA ILE A 280 7.09 16.78 7.43
C ILE A 280 7.66 17.99 8.18
N LEU A 281 8.28 18.96 7.50
CA LEU A 281 8.76 20.21 8.11
C LEU A 281 7.64 20.93 8.87
N TYR A 282 6.44 21.01 8.30
CA TYR A 282 5.27 21.57 8.96
C TYR A 282 4.95 20.89 10.29
N LEU A 283 5.04 19.54 10.37
CA LEU A 283 4.75 18.80 11.61
C LEU A 283 5.59 19.26 12.81
N TYR A 284 6.80 19.76 12.55
CA TYR A 284 7.76 20.18 13.59
C TYR A 284 7.88 21.70 13.74
N THR A 285 7.61 22.47 12.68
CA THR A 285 7.79 23.94 12.68
C THR A 285 6.49 24.71 12.85
N GLY A 286 5.36 24.14 12.40
CA GLY A 286 4.08 24.84 12.32
C GLY A 286 4.03 25.92 11.23
N ASN A 287 5.05 25.98 10.35
CA ASN A 287 5.08 26.94 9.27
C ASN A 287 4.12 26.53 8.15
N GLU A 288 2.97 27.21 8.09
CA GLU A 288 1.88 26.95 7.15
C GLU A 288 2.31 27.04 5.67
N GLU A 289 3.39 27.75 5.36
CA GLU A 289 3.93 27.83 4.00
C GLU A 289 4.44 26.48 3.49
N TYR A 290 5.03 25.68 4.37
CA TYR A 290 5.45 24.32 4.01
C TYR A 290 4.26 23.42 3.73
N LEU A 291 3.20 23.52 4.54
CA LEU A 291 1.98 22.75 4.31
C LEU A 291 1.30 23.16 3.01
N ARG A 292 1.21 24.48 2.75
CA ARG A 292 0.65 25.04 1.51
C ARG A 292 1.40 24.53 0.27
N PHE A 293 2.72 24.50 0.30
CA PHE A 293 3.55 23.95 -0.77
C PHE A 293 3.27 22.46 -0.99
N ALA A 294 3.31 21.65 0.08
CA ALA A 294 3.08 20.21 -0.03
C ALA A 294 1.69 19.89 -0.61
N LEU A 295 0.66 20.59 -0.15
CA LEU A 295 -0.71 20.43 -0.67
C LEU A 295 -0.81 20.79 -2.16
N ALA A 296 -0.15 21.86 -2.60
CA ALA A 296 -0.11 22.25 -4.01
C ALA A 296 0.63 21.23 -4.87
N ALA A 297 1.74 20.66 -4.38
CA ALA A 297 2.47 19.60 -5.07
C ALA A 297 1.61 18.33 -5.23
N GLN A 298 0.91 17.90 -4.17
CA GLN A 298 -0.02 16.77 -4.25
C GLN A 298 -1.18 17.03 -5.22
N ARG A 299 -1.67 18.28 -5.28
CA ARG A 299 -2.75 18.65 -6.19
C ARG A 299 -2.38 18.41 -7.66
N ARG A 300 -1.14 18.69 -8.06
CA ARG A 300 -0.66 18.44 -9.44
C ARG A 300 -0.73 16.97 -9.83
N ILE A 301 -0.40 16.07 -8.91
CA ILE A 301 -0.55 14.62 -9.12
C ILE A 301 -2.02 14.29 -9.43
N PHE A 302 -2.93 14.81 -8.60
CA PHE A 302 -4.35 14.52 -8.70
C PHE A 302 -5.01 15.06 -9.96
N ASP A 303 -4.62 16.25 -10.39
CA ASP A 303 -5.21 16.90 -11.56
C ASP A 303 -4.80 16.23 -12.89
N HIS A 304 -3.61 15.61 -12.94
CA HIS A 304 -3.01 15.21 -14.21
C HIS A 304 -2.75 13.72 -14.37
N HIS A 305 -2.49 12.98 -13.30
CA HIS A 305 -1.80 11.69 -13.41
C HIS A 305 -2.54 10.49 -12.81
N MET A 306 -3.58 10.67 -12.00
CA MET A 306 -4.25 9.55 -11.30
C MET A 306 -4.90 8.52 -12.23
N LEU A 307 -4.61 7.24 -11.99
CA LEU A 307 -5.28 6.09 -12.60
C LEU A 307 -6.43 5.57 -11.72
N ILE A 308 -7.28 4.72 -12.32
CA ILE A 308 -8.48 4.22 -11.66
C ILE A 308 -8.16 3.35 -10.44
N ASP A 309 -7.06 2.62 -10.46
CA ASP A 309 -6.58 1.78 -9.35
C ASP A 309 -6.08 2.59 -8.14
N GLY A 310 -6.07 3.93 -8.22
CA GLY A 310 -5.83 4.83 -7.10
C GLY A 310 -4.39 5.27 -6.93
N ILE A 311 -3.50 4.96 -7.87
CA ILE A 311 -2.12 5.43 -7.92
C ILE A 311 -1.90 6.27 -9.20
N PRO A 312 -0.98 7.25 -9.23
CA PRO A 312 -0.72 7.94 -10.48
C PRO A 312 0.00 7.06 -11.51
N SER A 313 -0.18 7.42 -12.77
CA SER A 313 0.52 6.85 -13.89
C SER A 313 1.99 7.25 -13.86
N THR A 314 2.86 6.25 -13.76
CA THR A 314 4.31 6.38 -13.74
C THR A 314 4.95 5.22 -14.49
N THR A 315 5.89 5.55 -15.37
CA THR A 315 6.78 4.58 -16.06
C THR A 315 8.19 5.12 -15.91
N GLU A 316 8.70 5.02 -14.68
CA GLU A 316 9.71 5.89 -14.05
C GLU A 316 9.25 7.33 -13.92
N ASP A 317 8.84 7.97 -15.01
CA ASP A 317 8.30 9.33 -15.03
C ASP A 317 6.77 9.36 -15.00
N TYR A 318 6.20 10.43 -14.47
CA TYR A 318 4.77 10.71 -14.58
C TYR A 318 4.30 10.74 -16.04
N ARG A 319 3.19 10.03 -16.33
CA ARG A 319 2.59 9.96 -17.68
C ARG A 319 1.12 10.40 -17.69
N THR A 320 0.38 10.06 -18.74
CA THR A 320 -1.01 10.47 -18.94
C THR A 320 -1.98 9.57 -18.14
N ARG A 321 -3.28 9.59 -18.47
CA ARG A 321 -4.33 8.83 -17.77
C ARG A 321 -5.20 7.99 -18.71
N THR A 322 -4.61 7.53 -19.81
CA THR A 322 -5.28 6.63 -20.75
C THR A 322 -5.42 5.23 -20.16
N ALA A 323 -6.21 4.37 -20.79
CA ALA A 323 -6.39 3.00 -20.31
C ALA A 323 -5.12 2.12 -20.40
N LEU A 324 -4.12 2.55 -21.18
CA LEU A 324 -2.84 1.87 -21.34
C LEU A 324 -1.73 2.44 -20.45
N ASP A 325 -1.98 3.58 -19.80
CA ASP A 325 -1.00 4.14 -18.88
C ASP A 325 -0.81 3.20 -17.68
N SER A 326 0.46 2.96 -17.33
CA SER A 326 0.88 2.06 -16.26
C SER A 326 1.34 2.83 -15.04
N HIS A 327 1.46 2.15 -13.91
CA HIS A 327 2.09 2.64 -12.70
C HIS A 327 3.26 1.74 -12.29
N GLU A 328 4.29 2.37 -11.71
CA GLU A 328 5.40 1.68 -11.08
C GLU A 328 5.01 1.16 -9.69
N THR A 329 5.43 -0.05 -9.33
CA THR A 329 5.14 -0.64 -8.01
C THR A 329 5.77 0.16 -6.85
N CYS A 330 6.94 0.80 -7.03
CA CYS A 330 7.52 1.67 -6.00
C CYS A 330 6.59 2.85 -5.64
N ASP A 331 5.94 3.45 -6.63
CA ASP A 331 5.05 4.58 -6.41
C ASP A 331 3.88 4.20 -5.50
N ILE A 332 3.42 2.94 -5.52
CA ILE A 332 2.40 2.46 -4.56
C ILE A 332 2.90 2.63 -3.12
N ALA A 333 4.12 2.18 -2.82
CA ALA A 333 4.69 2.28 -1.48
C ALA A 333 4.99 3.74 -1.09
N ASP A 334 5.55 4.52 -2.00
CA ASP A 334 6.04 5.87 -1.71
C ASP A 334 4.94 6.93 -1.68
N HIS A 335 3.91 6.82 -2.55
CA HIS A 335 2.71 7.64 -2.41
C HIS A 335 1.93 7.33 -1.15
N THR A 336 1.71 6.05 -0.83
CA THR A 336 0.94 5.71 0.38
C THR A 336 1.68 6.13 1.65
N TRP A 337 3.02 6.06 1.66
CA TRP A 337 3.83 6.60 2.73
C TRP A 337 3.75 8.13 2.83
N SER A 338 3.84 8.83 1.70
CA SER A 338 3.75 10.29 1.60
C SER A 338 2.37 10.82 2.01
N TRP A 339 1.29 10.21 1.53
CA TRP A 339 -0.08 10.54 1.95
C TRP A 339 -0.32 10.24 3.43
N GLY A 340 0.40 9.29 4.03
CA GLY A 340 0.44 9.10 5.48
C GLY A 340 0.92 10.33 6.24
N TYR A 341 1.95 11.04 5.74
CA TYR A 341 2.38 12.31 6.33
C TYR A 341 1.39 13.45 6.07
N MET A 342 0.76 13.48 4.89
CA MET A 342 -0.30 14.45 4.61
C MET A 342 -1.50 14.26 5.56
N LEU A 343 -1.86 13.01 5.86
CA LEU A 343 -2.88 12.66 6.86
C LEU A 343 -2.49 13.16 8.25
N MET A 344 -1.23 12.94 8.67
CA MET A 344 -0.72 13.44 9.95
C MET A 344 -0.77 14.97 10.04
N ALA A 345 -0.40 15.67 8.96
CA ALA A 345 -0.36 17.13 8.92
C ALA A 345 -1.74 17.78 8.91
N THR A 346 -2.70 17.18 8.19
CA THR A 346 -3.99 17.83 7.91
C THR A 346 -5.15 17.31 8.74
N GLY A 347 -5.04 16.08 9.25
CA GLY A 347 -6.16 15.35 9.85
C GLY A 347 -7.30 15.08 8.87
N ASP A 348 -7.02 15.09 7.56
CA ASP A 348 -8.04 14.97 6.50
C ASP A 348 -8.18 13.54 5.99
N GLY A 349 -9.39 13.00 6.08
CA GLY A 349 -9.75 11.64 5.65
C GLY A 349 -9.48 11.36 4.17
N LEU A 350 -9.40 12.40 3.33
CA LEU A 350 -9.03 12.27 1.91
C LEU A 350 -7.74 11.46 1.73
N TRP A 351 -6.72 11.71 2.56
CA TRP A 351 -5.43 11.02 2.43
C TRP A 351 -5.53 9.53 2.77
N ALA A 352 -6.38 9.18 3.74
CA ALA A 352 -6.66 7.79 4.06
C ALA A 352 -7.47 7.12 2.95
N ASP A 353 -8.39 7.82 2.29
CA ASP A 353 -9.11 7.31 1.11
C ASP A 353 -8.14 6.99 -0.04
N ARG A 354 -7.11 7.83 -0.24
CA ARG A 354 -6.06 7.59 -1.24
C ARG A 354 -5.23 6.36 -0.90
N VAL A 355 -4.77 6.25 0.36
CA VAL A 355 -4.02 5.07 0.83
C VAL A 355 -4.85 3.79 0.69
N GLU A 356 -6.11 3.84 1.12
CA GLU A 356 -7.05 2.72 1.01
C GLU A 356 -7.20 2.24 -0.43
N ARG A 357 -7.47 3.16 -1.35
CA ARG A 357 -7.69 2.83 -2.74
C ARG A 357 -6.44 2.23 -3.38
N ALA A 358 -5.28 2.84 -3.18
CA ALA A 358 -4.02 2.37 -3.76
C ALA A 358 -3.65 0.96 -3.26
N CYS A 359 -3.75 0.70 -1.95
CA CYS A 359 -3.40 -0.62 -1.40
C CYS A 359 -4.39 -1.72 -1.82
N LEU A 360 -5.70 -1.46 -1.79
CA LEU A 360 -6.72 -2.48 -2.05
C LEU A 360 -6.91 -2.77 -3.55
N ASN A 361 -6.42 -1.89 -4.43
CA ASN A 361 -6.48 -2.07 -5.88
C ASN A 361 -5.07 -2.25 -6.44
N ALA A 362 -4.33 -1.18 -6.76
CA ALA A 362 -2.99 -1.26 -7.36
C ALA A 362 -2.04 -2.21 -6.59
N GLY A 363 -1.94 -2.06 -5.27
CA GLY A 363 -1.06 -2.87 -4.42
C GLY A 363 -1.39 -4.35 -4.41
N MET A 364 -2.68 -4.72 -4.43
CA MET A 364 -3.10 -6.11 -4.57
C MET A 364 -2.91 -6.62 -6.01
N GLY A 365 -3.09 -5.75 -7.01
CA GLY A 365 -3.10 -6.08 -8.43
C GLY A 365 -1.73 -6.29 -9.06
N CYS A 366 -0.67 -5.67 -8.51
CA CYS A 366 0.71 -5.83 -9.01
C CYS A 366 1.40 -7.12 -8.50
N LEU A 367 0.74 -7.87 -7.59
CA LEU A 367 1.28 -9.07 -6.95
C LEU A 367 0.65 -10.36 -7.49
N LYS A 368 1.49 -11.38 -7.66
CA LYS A 368 1.02 -12.77 -7.77
C LYS A 368 0.45 -13.18 -6.40
N LYS A 369 -0.71 -13.87 -6.36
CA LYS A 369 -1.48 -14.04 -5.11
C LYS A 369 -0.81 -14.97 -4.08
N ASP A 370 0.18 -15.74 -4.54
CA ASP A 370 1.05 -16.58 -3.73
C ASP A 370 2.31 -15.86 -3.23
N TRP A 371 2.46 -14.55 -3.48
CA TRP A 371 3.60 -13.74 -3.06
C TRP A 371 4.97 -14.20 -3.59
N LYS A 372 5.00 -15.00 -4.68
CA LYS A 372 6.25 -15.47 -5.30
C LYS A 372 6.78 -14.57 -6.41
N ALA A 373 5.97 -13.63 -6.87
CA ALA A 373 6.33 -12.70 -7.94
C ALA A 373 5.49 -11.42 -7.87
N LEU A 374 6.03 -10.35 -8.45
CA LEU A 374 5.43 -9.03 -8.56
C LEU A 374 5.75 -8.41 -9.93
N GLN A 375 5.06 -7.34 -10.31
CA GLN A 375 5.36 -6.58 -11.52
C GLN A 375 6.16 -5.32 -11.19
N TYR A 376 6.99 -4.85 -12.13
CA TYR A 376 7.55 -3.50 -12.03
C TYR A 376 6.49 -2.48 -12.44
N LEU A 377 5.93 -2.67 -13.64
CA LEU A 377 4.85 -1.87 -14.20
C LEU A 377 3.56 -2.69 -14.22
N SER A 378 2.49 -2.11 -13.74
CA SER A 378 1.14 -2.68 -13.84
C SER A 378 0.16 -1.64 -14.36
N CYS A 379 -0.93 -2.06 -14.97
CA CYS A 379 -1.89 -1.14 -15.57
C CYS A 379 -3.35 -1.55 -15.31
N PRO A 380 -4.30 -0.60 -15.46
CA PRO A 380 -5.73 -0.88 -15.41
C PRO A 380 -6.17 -1.93 -16.44
N ASN A 381 -5.73 -1.80 -17.70
CA ASN A 381 -5.99 -2.79 -18.74
C ASN A 381 -4.69 -3.54 -19.07
N GLN A 382 -4.65 -4.83 -18.75
CA GLN A 382 -3.49 -5.69 -18.90
C GLN A 382 -3.92 -7.04 -19.44
N PHE A 383 -3.83 -7.23 -20.76
CA PHE A 383 -4.37 -8.44 -21.41
C PHE A 383 -3.36 -9.58 -21.49
N LEU A 384 -2.08 -9.26 -21.27
CA LEU A 384 -0.98 -10.21 -21.13
C LEU A 384 0.12 -9.58 -20.26
N ALA A 385 0.97 -10.44 -19.70
CA ALA A 385 2.11 -10.05 -18.87
C ALA A 385 3.24 -11.05 -19.11
N THR A 386 4.06 -10.79 -20.12
CA THR A 386 5.18 -11.63 -20.53
C THR A 386 6.49 -10.85 -20.47
N LEU A 387 7.62 -11.57 -20.54
CA LEU A 387 8.96 -10.99 -20.55
C LEU A 387 9.23 -10.08 -21.77
N ASN A 388 8.29 -9.97 -22.70
CA ASN A 388 8.41 -9.22 -23.95
C ASN A 388 7.12 -8.47 -24.33
N SER A 389 6.23 -8.17 -23.38
CA SER A 389 4.93 -7.51 -23.63
C SER A 389 4.81 -6.10 -23.07
N ASP A 390 5.93 -5.45 -22.71
CA ASP A 390 5.87 -4.07 -22.23
C ASP A 390 5.46 -3.11 -23.36
N HIS A 391 4.35 -2.39 -23.22
CA HIS A 391 3.89 -1.42 -24.22
C HIS A 391 4.25 0.03 -23.86
N ASN A 392 4.92 0.27 -22.74
CA ASN A 392 5.22 1.61 -22.25
C ASN A 392 6.33 2.27 -23.08
N VAL A 393 6.23 3.60 -23.25
CA VAL A 393 7.12 4.38 -24.13
C VAL A 393 8.60 4.21 -23.79
N LEU A 394 8.94 4.03 -22.51
CA LEU A 394 10.32 3.96 -22.05
C LEU A 394 11.06 2.69 -22.51
N ILE A 395 10.42 1.51 -22.42
CA ILE A 395 11.07 0.18 -22.52
C ILE A 395 10.34 -0.75 -23.52
N HIS A 396 9.44 -0.20 -24.33
CA HIS A 396 8.57 -0.90 -25.30
C HIS A 396 9.18 -2.20 -25.89
N GLY A 397 8.57 -3.35 -25.55
CA GLY A 397 9.01 -4.69 -25.91
C GLY A 397 9.78 -5.46 -24.82
N GLY A 398 9.94 -4.90 -23.62
CA GLY A 398 10.66 -5.50 -22.49
C GLY A 398 9.82 -6.31 -21.51
N ARG A 399 10.41 -6.52 -20.32
CA ARG A 399 9.96 -7.47 -19.28
C ARG A 399 9.24 -6.85 -18.08
N LEU A 400 9.20 -5.52 -17.96
CA LEU A 400 8.79 -4.84 -16.73
C LEU A 400 7.33 -5.09 -16.34
N MET A 401 6.49 -5.52 -17.29
CA MET A 401 5.11 -5.93 -17.03
C MET A 401 4.97 -7.41 -16.67
N SER A 402 6.01 -8.24 -16.74
CA SER A 402 5.91 -9.64 -16.31
C SER A 402 5.96 -9.78 -14.79
N PHE A 403 5.38 -10.86 -14.26
CA PHE A 403 5.49 -11.19 -12.84
C PHE A 403 6.83 -11.88 -12.59
N GLN A 404 7.70 -11.26 -11.79
CA GLN A 404 9.04 -11.75 -11.46
C GLN A 404 9.27 -11.65 -9.94
N PRO A 405 10.09 -12.50 -9.30
CA PRO A 405 10.56 -12.26 -7.94
C PRO A 405 11.33 -10.95 -7.82
N ASN A 406 11.98 -10.53 -8.91
CA ASN A 406 12.74 -9.31 -9.00
C ASN A 406 12.53 -8.61 -10.35
N PRO A 407 11.42 -7.87 -10.51
CA PRO A 407 11.15 -7.21 -11.76
C PRO A 407 12.10 -6.00 -11.90
N GLY A 408 12.72 -5.84 -13.07
CA GLY A 408 13.75 -4.81 -13.31
C GLY A 408 15.19 -5.31 -13.22
N GLU A 409 15.40 -6.55 -12.75
CA GLU A 409 16.69 -7.24 -12.66
C GLU A 409 17.78 -6.45 -11.96
N ASP A 410 18.55 -5.64 -12.70
CA ASP A 410 19.57 -4.78 -12.15
C ASP A 410 18.95 -3.61 -11.36
N SER A 411 17.88 -2.98 -11.85
CA SER A 411 17.20 -1.90 -11.13
C SER A 411 16.02 -2.43 -10.28
N ALA A 412 16.30 -3.40 -9.41
CA ALA A 412 15.35 -4.12 -8.55
C ALA A 412 14.65 -3.31 -7.42
N CYS A 413 14.42 -2.01 -7.59
CA CYS A 413 13.80 -1.14 -6.57
C CYS A 413 12.43 -1.66 -6.13
N CYS A 414 11.58 -2.07 -7.07
CA CYS A 414 10.23 -2.57 -6.80
C CYS A 414 10.24 -3.83 -5.92
N ALA A 415 11.17 -4.76 -6.15
CA ALA A 415 11.30 -5.98 -5.37
C ALA A 415 11.60 -5.70 -3.89
N GLY A 416 12.46 -4.72 -3.62
CA GLY A 416 12.74 -4.28 -2.25
C GLY A 416 11.59 -3.49 -1.64
N ASN A 417 11.00 -2.58 -2.42
CA ASN A 417 10.07 -1.55 -1.91
C ASN A 417 8.64 -2.08 -1.67
N VAL A 418 8.17 -3.07 -2.46
CA VAL A 418 6.81 -3.61 -2.37
C VAL A 418 6.46 -4.13 -0.97
N HIS A 419 7.46 -4.57 -0.21
CA HIS A 419 7.25 -5.10 1.12
C HIS A 419 6.79 -4.06 2.14
N ARG A 420 6.85 -2.77 1.81
CA ARG A 420 6.35 -1.68 2.65
C ARG A 420 4.85 -1.46 2.51
N VAL A 421 4.21 -1.83 1.39
CA VAL A 421 2.82 -1.46 1.07
C VAL A 421 1.83 -1.85 2.19
N PHE A 422 1.75 -3.13 2.53
CA PHE A 422 0.76 -3.62 3.50
C PHE A 422 1.16 -3.45 4.97
N PRO A 423 2.44 -3.58 5.36
CA PRO A 423 2.86 -3.16 6.70
C PRO A 423 2.56 -1.67 6.95
N ASN A 424 2.78 -0.80 5.95
CA ASN A 424 2.40 0.61 6.06
C ASN A 424 0.89 0.79 6.18
N TYR A 425 0.07 0.01 5.45
CA TYR A 425 -1.37 0.00 5.65
C TYR A 425 -1.73 -0.31 7.12
N VAL A 426 -1.15 -1.38 7.69
CA VAL A 426 -1.42 -1.82 9.07
C VAL A 426 -1.04 -0.76 10.11
N ILE A 427 0.18 -0.21 10.05
CA ILE A 427 0.61 0.81 11.02
C ILE A 427 -0.16 2.13 10.88
N ARG A 428 -0.80 2.36 9.72
CA ARG A 428 -1.66 3.52 9.44
C ARG A 428 -3.14 3.22 9.66
N MET A 429 -3.54 2.07 10.20
CA MET A 429 -4.94 1.81 10.57
C MET A 429 -5.40 2.61 11.77
N TRP A 430 -4.47 2.88 12.69
CA TRP A 430 -4.71 3.63 13.91
C TRP A 430 -3.65 4.70 14.12
N MET A 431 -4.07 5.86 14.58
CA MET A 431 -3.18 6.96 14.97
C MET A 431 -3.64 7.57 16.29
N LYS A 432 -2.72 8.21 17.00
CA LYS A 432 -3.06 9.11 18.12
C LYS A 432 -3.59 10.43 17.56
N ASP A 433 -4.60 10.99 18.20
CA ASP A 433 -5.00 12.38 17.94
C ASP A 433 -4.29 13.35 18.89
N ALA A 434 -4.49 14.65 18.67
CA ALA A 434 -3.87 15.71 19.47
C ALA A 434 -4.42 15.83 20.92
N ASP A 435 -5.55 15.18 21.23
CA ASP A 435 -6.27 15.26 22.52
C ASP A 435 -6.09 13.98 23.36
N ASP A 436 -4.97 13.27 23.21
CA ASP A 436 -4.67 11.97 23.82
C ASP A 436 -5.69 10.86 23.46
N GLY A 437 -6.41 11.03 22.34
CA GLY A 437 -7.36 10.07 21.78
C GLY A 437 -6.79 9.21 20.67
N LEU A 438 -7.71 8.60 19.91
CA LEU A 438 -7.39 7.69 18.81
C LEU A 438 -8.21 8.02 17.57
N ALA A 439 -7.60 7.83 16.40
CA ALA A 439 -8.26 7.87 15.11
C ALA A 439 -8.12 6.50 14.42
N ALA A 440 -9.26 5.90 14.04
CA ALA A 440 -9.31 4.77 13.12
C ALA A 440 -9.31 5.32 11.69
N THR A 441 -8.14 5.27 11.06
CA THR A 441 -7.85 5.91 9.77
C THR A 441 -7.98 4.95 8.59
N LEU A 442 -7.68 3.65 8.76
CA LEU A 442 -7.90 2.60 7.75
C LEU A 442 -8.62 1.41 8.39
N TYR A 443 -9.22 0.55 7.57
CA TYR A 443 -10.15 -0.49 8.03
C TYR A 443 -9.76 -1.89 7.57
N GLY A 444 -9.77 -2.84 8.49
CA GLY A 444 -9.52 -4.25 8.24
C GLY A 444 -9.51 -5.05 9.55
N PRO A 445 -9.61 -6.38 9.51
CA PRO A 445 -9.52 -7.17 10.72
C PRO A 445 -8.18 -6.91 11.43
N SER A 446 -8.22 -6.40 12.67
CA SER A 446 -7.02 -5.99 13.40
C SER A 446 -7.23 -5.89 14.91
N LYS A 447 -6.12 -5.78 15.65
CA LYS A 447 -6.08 -5.52 17.09
C LYS A 447 -5.07 -4.42 17.38
N LEU A 448 -5.52 -3.36 18.04
CA LEU A 448 -4.71 -2.27 18.56
C LEU A 448 -4.43 -2.50 20.05
N SER A 449 -3.20 -2.25 20.49
CA SER A 449 -2.82 -2.13 21.90
C SER A 449 -2.02 -0.84 22.12
N THR A 450 -2.51 0.05 22.98
CA THR A 450 -1.87 1.36 23.24
C THR A 450 -2.36 1.96 24.56
N THR A 451 -2.03 3.23 24.80
CA THR A 451 -2.50 4.05 25.92
C THR A 451 -3.46 5.13 25.44
N VAL A 452 -4.39 5.62 26.27
CA VAL A 452 -5.30 6.73 25.92
C VAL A 452 -5.64 7.61 27.12
N GLY A 453 -6.08 8.83 26.81
CA GLY A 453 -6.43 9.86 27.77
C GLY A 453 -5.24 10.41 28.53
N LYS A 454 -5.49 11.48 29.30
CA LYS A 454 -4.45 12.20 30.07
C LYS A 454 -3.71 11.32 31.08
N ASP A 455 -4.39 10.29 31.59
CA ASP A 455 -3.84 9.31 32.53
C ASP A 455 -3.01 8.20 31.83
N ARG A 456 -2.90 8.22 30.49
CA ARG A 456 -2.22 7.22 29.65
C ARG A 456 -2.63 5.78 29.96
N ARG A 457 -3.94 5.54 30.11
CA ARG A 457 -4.46 4.21 30.49
C ARG A 457 -4.34 3.23 29.34
N GLU A 458 -3.89 2.03 29.65
CA GLU A 458 -3.83 0.92 28.69
C GLU A 458 -5.22 0.59 28.14
N ILE A 459 -5.29 0.40 26.83
CA ILE A 459 -6.48 0.00 26.10
C ILE A 459 -6.12 -0.96 24.97
N GLU A 460 -7.06 -1.85 24.68
CA GLU A 460 -7.08 -2.67 23.51
C GLU A 460 -8.34 -2.34 22.68
N ILE A 461 -8.20 -2.29 21.36
CA ILE A 461 -9.36 -2.18 20.46
C ILE A 461 -9.25 -3.27 19.41
N VAL A 462 -10.24 -4.16 19.38
CA VAL A 462 -10.36 -5.16 18.31
C VAL A 462 -11.28 -4.61 17.23
N GLN A 463 -10.81 -4.64 15.99
CA GLN A 463 -11.59 -4.33 14.80
C GLN A 463 -12.02 -5.64 14.13
N GLU A 464 -13.30 -5.98 14.26
CA GLU A 464 -13.91 -7.14 13.61
C GLU A 464 -14.68 -6.69 12.37
N THR A 465 -14.27 -7.15 11.19
CA THR A 465 -14.89 -6.75 9.93
C THR A 465 -14.48 -7.66 8.76
N ASP A 466 -15.39 -7.79 7.79
CA ASP A 466 -15.11 -8.35 6.46
C ASP A 466 -14.70 -7.26 5.45
N TYR A 467 -14.49 -6.02 5.91
CA TYR A 467 -14.00 -4.92 5.07
C TYR A 467 -12.69 -5.34 4.34
N PRO A 468 -12.54 -5.03 3.04
CA PRO A 468 -13.37 -4.15 2.20
C PRO A 468 -14.55 -4.81 1.49
N PHE A 469 -14.84 -6.08 1.77
CA PHE A 469 -15.93 -6.82 1.11
C PHE A 469 -17.26 -6.66 1.86
N GLY A 470 -17.20 -6.39 3.16
CA GLY A 470 -18.34 -6.06 4.02
C GLY A 470 -18.41 -4.57 4.35
N GLU A 471 -19.61 -4.11 4.73
CA GLU A 471 -19.90 -2.69 5.03
C GLU A 471 -19.82 -2.36 6.52
N LYS A 472 -19.76 -3.38 7.38
CA LYS A 472 -19.84 -3.22 8.84
C LYS A 472 -18.48 -3.41 9.49
N ILE A 473 -18.12 -2.49 10.37
CA ILE A 473 -16.90 -2.49 11.15
C ILE A 473 -17.30 -2.41 12.62
N ASP A 474 -16.93 -3.42 13.40
CA ASP A 474 -17.16 -3.48 14.83
C ASP A 474 -15.86 -3.19 15.58
N PHE A 475 -15.90 -2.21 16.47
CA PHE A 475 -14.81 -1.84 17.37
C PHE A 475 -15.15 -2.27 18.79
N ILE A 476 -14.37 -3.19 19.34
CA ILE A 476 -14.61 -3.76 20.67
C ILE A 476 -13.54 -3.25 21.63
N ILE A 477 -13.97 -2.54 22.67
CA ILE A 477 -13.08 -1.89 23.63
C ILE A 477 -12.69 -2.85 24.75
N GLY A 478 -11.40 -3.15 24.86
CA GLY A 478 -10.78 -3.84 25.99
C GLY A 478 -10.10 -2.84 26.93
N THR A 479 -10.55 -2.74 28.18
CA THR A 479 -9.89 -1.91 29.20
C THR A 479 -10.10 -2.47 30.60
N ARG A 480 -9.14 -2.25 31.52
CA ARG A 480 -9.24 -2.69 32.93
C ARG A 480 -10.16 -1.79 33.75
N GLN A 481 -10.20 -0.50 33.43
CA GLN A 481 -11.03 0.49 34.13
C GLN A 481 -11.67 1.44 33.11
N PRO A 482 -12.89 1.96 33.37
CA PRO A 482 -13.52 2.89 32.46
C PRO A 482 -12.64 4.11 32.19
N VAL A 483 -12.42 4.43 30.91
CA VAL A 483 -11.54 5.52 30.45
C VAL A 483 -12.27 6.44 29.49
N GLU A 484 -12.04 7.74 29.61
CA GLU A 484 -12.61 8.76 28.74
C GLU A 484 -11.55 9.29 27.78
N PHE A 485 -11.84 9.25 26.49
CA PHE A 485 -10.98 9.76 25.42
C PHE A 485 -11.79 9.99 24.14
N PRO A 486 -11.34 10.86 23.22
CA PRO A 486 -11.92 10.99 21.89
C PRO A 486 -11.56 9.79 21.01
N LEU A 487 -12.57 9.21 20.34
CA LEU A 487 -12.40 8.20 19.31
C LEU A 487 -12.93 8.74 17.97
N SER A 488 -12.03 8.99 17.04
CA SER A 488 -12.34 9.48 15.68
C SER A 488 -12.42 8.30 14.72
N LEU A 489 -13.50 8.22 13.93
CA LEU A 489 -13.71 7.16 12.94
C LEU A 489 -13.83 7.79 11.55
N ARG A 490 -13.03 7.32 10.58
CA ARG A 490 -13.09 7.82 9.20
C ARG A 490 -14.44 7.52 8.55
N ILE A 491 -15.03 8.50 7.91
CA ILE A 491 -16.11 8.33 6.94
C ILE A 491 -15.49 8.52 5.54
N PRO A 492 -15.33 7.46 4.75
CA PRO A 492 -14.75 7.57 3.41
C PRO A 492 -15.60 8.46 2.50
N GLU A 493 -14.98 9.18 1.57
CA GLU A 493 -15.66 10.09 0.62
C GLU A 493 -16.78 9.39 -0.18
N TRP A 494 -16.58 8.12 -0.54
CA TRP A 494 -17.56 7.33 -1.28
C TRP A 494 -18.83 7.01 -0.47
N CYS A 495 -18.79 7.12 0.87
CA CYS A 495 -19.88 6.73 1.76
C CYS A 495 -20.83 7.92 2.05
N SER A 496 -22.00 7.91 1.42
CA SER A 496 -23.00 9.00 1.55
C SER A 496 -23.96 8.88 2.75
N ALA A 497 -24.06 7.71 3.39
CA ALA A 497 -25.04 7.47 4.45
C ALA A 497 -24.48 6.58 5.59
N PRO A 498 -23.41 7.02 6.28
CA PRO A 498 -22.84 6.25 7.38
C PRO A 498 -23.80 6.15 8.56
N ALA A 499 -23.72 5.03 9.29
CA ALA A 499 -24.52 4.81 10.49
C ALA A 499 -23.66 4.32 11.66
N LEU A 500 -24.01 4.77 12.87
CA LEU A 500 -23.35 4.36 14.10
C LEU A 500 -24.33 3.67 15.05
N ALA A 501 -23.86 2.62 15.72
CA ALA A 501 -24.54 2.02 16.85
C ALA A 501 -23.57 1.79 18.02
N MET A 502 -24.09 1.88 19.23
CA MET A 502 -23.38 1.60 20.47
C MET A 502 -24.08 0.44 21.17
N ASN A 503 -23.37 -0.66 21.43
CA ASN A 503 -23.91 -1.85 22.10
C ASN A 503 -25.24 -2.32 21.46
N GLY A 504 -25.28 -2.32 20.13
CA GLY A 504 -26.44 -2.74 19.32
C GLY A 504 -27.55 -1.70 19.15
N LYS A 505 -27.46 -0.53 19.79
CA LYS A 505 -28.48 0.54 19.68
C LYS A 505 -27.98 1.66 18.77
N PRO A 506 -28.74 2.06 17.73
CA PRO A 506 -28.39 3.21 16.90
C PRO A 506 -28.16 4.46 17.74
N ILE A 507 -27.13 5.22 17.42
CA ILE A 507 -26.84 6.54 18.01
C ILE A 507 -26.81 7.60 16.92
N PRO A 508 -27.13 8.87 17.23
CA PRO A 508 -26.97 9.97 16.28
C PRO A 508 -25.53 10.05 15.77
N LEU A 509 -25.37 10.28 14.48
CA LEU A 509 -24.07 10.52 13.86
C LEU A 509 -23.59 11.94 14.24
N PRO A 510 -22.41 12.11 14.86
CA PRO A 510 -21.81 13.42 15.03
C PRO A 510 -21.53 14.11 13.68
N PRO A 511 -21.33 15.45 13.66
CA PRO A 511 -20.87 16.13 12.45
C PRO A 511 -19.59 15.50 11.90
N ILE A 512 -19.58 15.26 10.59
CA ILE A 512 -18.38 14.81 9.88
C ILE A 512 -17.50 16.04 9.68
N ASN A 513 -16.28 16.01 10.22
CA ASN A 513 -15.29 17.07 10.02
C ASN A 513 -14.06 16.47 9.35
N ARG A 514 -13.69 16.99 8.18
CA ARG A 514 -12.55 16.50 7.37
C ARG A 514 -12.53 14.97 7.22
N GLY A 515 -13.69 14.37 6.95
CA GLY A 515 -13.81 12.93 6.77
C GLY A 515 -13.78 12.09 8.06
N PHE A 516 -13.95 12.68 9.24
CA PHE A 516 -14.05 11.94 10.51
C PHE A 516 -15.29 12.31 11.31
N VAL A 517 -15.89 11.31 11.98
CA VAL A 517 -16.81 11.52 13.09
C VAL A 517 -16.09 11.25 14.39
N GLN A 518 -16.28 12.11 15.40
CA GLN A 518 -15.62 11.97 16.69
C GLN A 518 -16.62 11.64 17.81
N LEU A 519 -16.34 10.56 18.52
CA LEU A 519 -17.08 10.13 19.71
C LEU A 519 -16.26 10.49 20.95
N ARG A 520 -16.76 11.43 21.77
CA ARG A 520 -16.19 11.70 23.11
C ARG A 520 -17.03 11.00 24.16
N ARG A 521 -16.50 9.91 24.72
CA ARG A 521 -17.23 9.05 25.66
C ARG A 521 -16.29 8.45 26.70
N ARG A 522 -16.88 8.08 27.83
CA ARG A 522 -16.26 7.21 28.83
C ARG A 522 -16.57 5.75 28.48
N PHE A 523 -15.60 5.07 27.87
CA PHE A 523 -15.72 3.68 27.44
C PHE A 523 -15.45 2.72 28.60
N ARG A 524 -16.12 1.56 28.56
CA ARG A 524 -15.96 0.45 29.50
C ARG A 524 -15.52 -0.81 28.75
N ALA A 525 -15.07 -1.81 29.50
CA ALA A 525 -14.76 -3.12 28.94
C ALA A 525 -15.97 -3.68 28.17
N ASN A 526 -15.69 -4.21 26.97
CA ASN A 526 -16.65 -4.80 26.04
C ASN A 526 -17.67 -3.83 25.43
N ASP A 527 -17.48 -2.51 25.59
CA ASP A 527 -18.23 -1.55 24.79
C ASP A 527 -17.94 -1.82 23.31
N LYS A 528 -19.02 -1.95 22.52
CA LYS A 528 -18.97 -2.22 21.09
C LYS A 528 -19.53 -1.05 20.29
N ILE A 529 -18.67 -0.38 19.53
CA ILE A 529 -19.06 0.61 18.53
C ILE A 529 -19.19 -0.10 17.18
N SER A 530 -20.34 0.01 16.54
CA SER A 530 -20.55 -0.50 15.18
C SER A 530 -20.64 0.68 14.22
N LEU A 531 -19.76 0.74 13.24
CA LEU A 531 -19.82 1.62 12.09
C LEU A 531 -20.32 0.83 10.89
N THR A 532 -21.34 1.34 10.21
CA THR A 532 -21.79 0.80 8.91
C THR A 532 -21.55 1.86 7.84
N LEU A 533 -20.88 1.45 6.76
CA LEU A 533 -20.51 2.27 5.62
C LEU A 533 -21.18 1.67 4.37
N PRO A 534 -22.46 2.00 4.09
CA PRO A 534 -23.15 1.46 2.92
C PRO A 534 -22.42 1.80 1.63
N MET A 535 -22.04 0.77 0.88
CA MET A 535 -21.35 0.90 -0.39
C MET A 535 -22.35 1.09 -1.52
N LYS A 536 -21.98 1.88 -2.52
CA LYS A 536 -22.79 2.13 -3.71
C LYS A 536 -21.95 1.92 -4.95
N PHE A 537 -22.61 1.53 -6.03
CA PHE A 537 -21.98 1.53 -7.35
C PHE A 537 -21.72 2.96 -7.81
N SER A 538 -20.53 3.18 -8.34
CA SER A 538 -20.17 4.39 -9.08
C SER A 538 -19.47 4.03 -10.38
N THR A 539 -19.53 4.96 -11.33
CA THR A 539 -18.79 4.85 -12.59
C THR A 539 -17.89 6.06 -12.76
N SER A 540 -16.71 5.84 -13.34
CA SER A 540 -15.75 6.89 -13.67
C SER A 540 -15.47 6.87 -15.18
N ARG A 541 -15.37 8.06 -15.79
CA ARG A 541 -15.06 8.23 -17.21
C ARG A 541 -13.58 8.46 -17.41
N TRP A 542 -13.05 7.90 -18.49
CA TRP A 542 -11.64 7.90 -18.84
C TRP A 542 -11.47 8.32 -20.32
N PRO A 543 -10.26 8.74 -20.73
CA PRO A 543 -9.94 9.02 -22.13
C PRO A 543 -10.36 7.88 -23.07
N GLN A 544 -10.51 8.20 -24.37
CA GLN A 544 -10.95 7.25 -25.42
C GLN A 544 -12.31 6.57 -25.15
N ASN A 545 -13.28 7.32 -24.59
CA ASN A 545 -14.61 6.80 -24.21
C ASN A 545 -14.54 5.62 -23.23
N GLY A 546 -13.52 5.61 -22.36
CA GLY A 546 -13.38 4.60 -21.32
C GLY A 546 -14.35 4.81 -20.14
N ILE A 547 -14.82 3.72 -19.55
CA ILE A 547 -15.62 3.72 -18.33
C ILE A 547 -15.17 2.61 -17.37
N GLY A 548 -15.04 2.95 -16.08
CA GLY A 548 -14.75 2.02 -15.00
C GLY A 548 -15.93 1.87 -14.05
N ILE A 549 -15.98 0.76 -13.31
CA ILE A 549 -17.00 0.46 -12.31
C ILE A 549 -16.36 0.24 -10.94
N GLU A 550 -16.97 0.82 -9.93
CA GLU A 550 -16.48 0.80 -8.55
C GLU A 550 -17.64 0.51 -7.59
N HIS A 551 -17.34 -0.11 -6.45
CA HIS A 551 -18.30 -0.33 -5.38
C HIS A 551 -17.60 -0.21 -4.02
N GLY A 552 -17.89 0.88 -3.32
CA GLY A 552 -17.12 1.27 -2.14
C GLY A 552 -15.66 1.58 -2.50
N PRO A 553 -14.65 1.03 -1.80
CA PRO A 553 -13.24 1.27 -2.11
C PRO A 553 -12.69 0.39 -3.25
N LEU A 554 -13.48 -0.57 -3.75
CA LEU A 554 -13.02 -1.57 -4.71
C LEU A 554 -13.35 -1.15 -6.15
N VAL A 555 -12.34 -1.23 -7.01
CA VAL A 555 -12.48 -1.17 -8.47
C VAL A 555 -12.78 -2.58 -8.98
N TYR A 556 -13.61 -2.70 -10.02
CA TYR A 556 -13.98 -3.99 -10.62
C TYR A 556 -13.47 -4.13 -12.04
N SER A 557 -13.01 -5.34 -12.36
CA SER A 557 -12.41 -5.69 -13.65
C SER A 557 -13.01 -6.99 -14.17
N LEU A 558 -13.06 -7.16 -15.49
CA LEU A 558 -13.21 -8.48 -16.09
C LEU A 558 -11.88 -9.20 -15.92
N ALA A 559 -11.87 -10.28 -15.13
CA ALA A 559 -10.71 -11.15 -14.99
C ALA A 559 -10.51 -11.92 -16.31
N ILE A 560 -9.31 -11.86 -16.87
CA ILE A 560 -8.95 -12.61 -18.07
C ILE A 560 -8.22 -13.87 -17.60
N GLN A 561 -8.77 -15.04 -17.90
CA GLN A 561 -8.13 -16.30 -17.53
C GLN A 561 -6.78 -16.44 -18.23
N GLU A 562 -5.81 -16.98 -17.51
CA GLU A 562 -4.42 -17.00 -17.93
C GLU A 562 -3.89 -18.43 -18.14
N LYS A 563 -2.98 -18.57 -19.12
CA LYS A 563 -2.04 -19.68 -19.18
C LYS A 563 -0.65 -19.18 -18.76
N TRP A 564 -0.06 -19.86 -17.80
CA TRP A 564 1.24 -19.51 -17.22
C TRP A 564 2.36 -20.38 -17.76
N THR A 565 3.51 -19.78 -18.05
CA THR A 565 4.80 -20.47 -18.22
C THR A 565 5.88 -19.78 -17.40
N SER A 566 6.88 -20.54 -16.97
CA SER A 566 7.95 -20.06 -16.10
C SER A 566 9.31 -20.07 -16.80
N VAL A 567 10.16 -19.10 -16.48
CA VAL A 567 11.55 -18.97 -16.93
C VAL A 567 12.44 -18.81 -15.69
N VAL A 568 13.64 -19.39 -15.72
CA VAL A 568 14.62 -19.25 -14.63
C VAL A 568 15.88 -18.60 -15.19
N GLU A 569 16.26 -17.48 -14.59
CA GLU A 569 17.47 -16.71 -14.87
C GLU A 569 18.33 -16.73 -13.60
N GLN A 570 19.35 -17.60 -13.54
CA GLN A 570 20.07 -17.98 -12.32
C GLN A 570 20.66 -16.83 -11.46
N LYS A 571 20.77 -15.61 -11.99
CA LYS A 571 21.17 -14.40 -11.22
C LYS A 571 19.98 -13.76 -10.47
N TYR A 572 18.77 -13.84 -11.03
CA TYR A 572 17.61 -13.07 -10.58
C TYR A 572 16.44 -13.92 -10.09
N SER A 573 16.38 -15.19 -10.49
CA SER A 573 15.27 -16.09 -10.18
C SER A 573 15.74 -17.53 -9.96
N THR A 574 14.86 -18.36 -9.38
CA THR A 574 15.12 -19.77 -9.07
C THR A 574 13.94 -20.64 -9.52
N GLU A 575 14.06 -21.96 -9.49
CA GLU A 575 12.94 -22.85 -9.82
C GLU A 575 11.72 -22.64 -8.88
N GLU A 576 11.97 -22.27 -7.62
CA GLU A 576 10.90 -22.01 -6.65
C GLU A 576 10.25 -20.63 -6.83
N PHE A 577 11.03 -19.67 -7.33
CA PHE A 577 10.66 -18.28 -7.59
C PHE A 577 11.06 -17.91 -9.02
N PRO A 578 10.38 -18.43 -10.05
CA PRO A 578 10.74 -18.17 -11.43
C PRO A 578 10.09 -16.86 -11.93
N ASP A 579 10.57 -16.39 -13.07
CA ASP A 579 9.93 -15.34 -13.86
C ASP A 579 8.76 -15.93 -14.65
N TRP A 580 7.67 -15.18 -14.82
CA TRP A 580 6.43 -15.70 -15.36
C TRP A 580 5.97 -14.99 -16.63
N ASN A 581 5.52 -15.78 -17.60
CA ASN A 581 4.70 -15.31 -18.70
C ASN A 581 3.25 -15.71 -18.46
N ALA A 582 2.35 -14.73 -18.47
CA ALA A 582 0.90 -14.92 -18.47
C ALA A 582 0.33 -14.49 -19.82
N VAL A 583 -0.30 -15.43 -20.53
CA VAL A 583 -1.01 -15.16 -21.79
C VAL A 583 -2.50 -15.44 -21.62
N PRO A 584 -3.39 -14.67 -22.27
CA PRO A 584 -4.81 -14.80 -22.07
C PRO A 584 -5.39 -16.04 -22.76
N VAL A 585 -6.36 -16.70 -22.11
CA VAL A 585 -7.11 -17.86 -22.66
C VAL A 585 -8.63 -17.69 -22.62
N SER A 586 -9.13 -16.56 -22.12
CA SER A 586 -10.55 -16.17 -22.19
C SER A 586 -10.73 -14.85 -22.92
N SER A 587 -11.93 -14.63 -23.48
CA SER A 587 -12.31 -13.36 -24.11
C SER A 587 -12.15 -12.16 -23.18
N TRP A 588 -11.61 -11.07 -23.72
CA TRP A 588 -11.60 -9.74 -23.08
C TRP A 588 -12.43 -8.71 -23.86
N GLU A 589 -12.93 -9.07 -25.04
CA GLU A 589 -13.35 -8.11 -26.08
C GLU A 589 -14.71 -7.46 -25.78
N TYR A 590 -14.88 -6.81 -24.63
CA TYR A 590 -16.17 -6.36 -24.11
C TYR A 590 -16.26 -4.85 -23.97
N GLY A 591 -17.35 -4.27 -24.44
CA GLY A 591 -17.78 -2.92 -24.08
C GLY A 591 -18.97 -2.94 -23.11
N LEU A 592 -19.01 -1.99 -22.18
CA LEU A 592 -20.05 -1.91 -21.14
C LEU A 592 -21.27 -1.14 -21.62
N MET A 593 -22.45 -1.70 -21.41
CA MET A 593 -23.72 -1.05 -21.77
C MET A 593 -24.10 -0.01 -20.72
N THR A 594 -24.22 1.25 -21.13
CA THR A 594 -24.67 2.35 -20.25
C THR A 594 -26.02 2.92 -20.67
N ASN A 595 -26.71 3.49 -19.68
CA ASN A 595 -27.95 4.25 -19.91
C ASN A 595 -27.62 5.61 -20.55
N ALA A 596 -28.36 5.95 -21.62
CA ALA A 596 -28.24 7.25 -22.28
C ALA A 596 -28.37 8.41 -21.28
N GLY A 597 -27.44 9.37 -21.37
CA GLY A 597 -27.45 10.61 -20.59
C GLY A 597 -26.95 10.51 -19.14
N THR A 598 -26.78 9.30 -18.56
CA THR A 598 -26.35 9.14 -17.16
C THR A 598 -25.06 8.35 -16.98
N SER A 599 -24.62 7.59 -17.99
CA SER A 599 -23.50 6.62 -17.86
C SER A 599 -23.65 5.64 -16.71
N ALA A 600 -24.88 5.47 -16.22
CA ALA A 600 -25.18 4.47 -15.22
C ALA A 600 -25.08 3.09 -15.88
N VAL A 601 -24.26 2.22 -15.30
CA VAL A 601 -24.21 0.81 -15.66
C VAL A 601 -25.25 0.05 -14.83
N ARG A 602 -25.99 -0.85 -15.48
CA ARG A 602 -26.86 -1.79 -14.77
C ARG A 602 -25.98 -2.88 -14.15
N ALA A 603 -25.60 -2.66 -12.89
CA ALA A 603 -24.76 -3.56 -12.11
C ALA A 603 -25.57 -4.26 -11.01
N THR A 604 -25.29 -5.54 -10.77
CA THR A 604 -25.83 -6.30 -9.64
C THR A 604 -24.68 -6.90 -8.84
N LEU A 605 -24.61 -6.59 -7.56
CA LEU A 605 -23.63 -7.17 -6.65
C LEU A 605 -24.05 -8.59 -6.28
N GLU A 606 -23.17 -9.55 -6.48
CA GLU A 606 -23.31 -10.91 -5.97
C GLU A 606 -22.38 -11.11 -4.79
N ARG A 607 -22.85 -11.86 -3.79
CA ARG A 607 -22.12 -12.12 -2.55
C ARG A 607 -22.14 -13.61 -2.24
N LYS A 608 -21.02 -14.12 -1.74
CA LYS A 608 -20.88 -15.44 -1.10
C LYS A 608 -20.20 -15.28 0.26
N PRO A 609 -20.17 -16.32 1.11
CA PRO A 609 -19.46 -16.27 2.38
C PRO A 609 -17.98 -15.89 2.21
N MET A 610 -17.43 -15.19 3.22
CA MET A 610 -16.02 -14.85 3.28
C MET A 610 -15.15 -16.12 3.22
N THR A 611 -14.14 -16.10 2.37
CA THR A 611 -13.18 -17.20 2.23
C THR A 611 -11.96 -16.92 3.12
N ALA A 612 -11.12 -17.94 3.33
CA ALA A 612 -9.89 -17.73 4.08
C ALA A 612 -8.96 -16.72 3.37
N ASP A 613 -8.87 -16.80 2.04
CA ASP A 613 -8.04 -15.93 1.20
C ASP A 613 -8.91 -15.21 0.15
N PRO A 614 -9.57 -14.10 0.53
CA PRO A 614 -10.56 -13.41 -0.31
C PRO A 614 -9.96 -12.66 -1.50
N TRP A 615 -8.63 -12.60 -1.63
CA TRP A 615 -7.98 -12.03 -2.81
C TRP A 615 -7.65 -13.08 -3.87
N THR A 616 -7.66 -14.36 -3.49
CA THR A 616 -7.59 -15.49 -4.42
C THR A 616 -9.00 -15.98 -4.78
N ASP A 617 -9.92 -15.96 -3.82
CA ASP A 617 -11.32 -16.34 -4.02
C ASP A 617 -12.28 -15.28 -3.43
N PRO A 618 -12.56 -14.19 -4.17
CA PRO A 618 -13.29 -13.04 -3.63
C PRO A 618 -14.74 -13.34 -3.29
N PRO A 619 -15.23 -12.87 -2.12
CA PRO A 619 -16.60 -13.11 -1.67
C PRO A 619 -17.63 -12.24 -2.37
N VAL A 620 -17.20 -11.33 -3.26
CA VAL A 620 -18.06 -10.42 -4.01
C VAL A 620 -17.68 -10.43 -5.48
N SER A 621 -18.68 -10.33 -6.34
CA SER A 621 -18.54 -10.12 -7.78
C SER A 621 -19.67 -9.22 -8.28
N VAL A 622 -19.53 -8.66 -9.48
CA VAL A 622 -20.51 -7.74 -10.05
C VAL A 622 -20.94 -8.24 -11.41
N LYS A 623 -22.23 -8.51 -11.58
CA LYS A 623 -22.82 -8.81 -12.89
C LYS A 623 -23.21 -7.52 -13.61
N VAL A 624 -22.77 -7.40 -14.85
CA VAL A 624 -23.04 -6.25 -15.72
C VAL A 624 -23.44 -6.71 -17.12
N GLU A 625 -24.18 -5.86 -17.83
CA GLU A 625 -24.53 -6.08 -19.23
C GLU A 625 -23.43 -5.51 -20.14
N ALA A 626 -22.91 -6.34 -21.04
CA ALA A 626 -21.84 -6.00 -21.96
C ALA A 626 -22.13 -6.53 -23.38
N ARG A 627 -21.37 -6.06 -24.37
CA ARG A 627 -21.37 -6.61 -25.73
C ARG A 627 -19.95 -6.89 -26.19
N LYS A 628 -19.81 -7.96 -26.98
CA LYS A 628 -18.55 -8.26 -27.64
C LYS A 628 -18.26 -7.27 -28.76
N ILE A 629 -17.00 -6.84 -28.86
CA ILE A 629 -16.45 -5.99 -29.90
C ILE A 629 -15.59 -6.85 -30.82
N GLU A 630 -15.86 -6.84 -32.11
CA GLU A 630 -15.11 -7.63 -33.10
C GLU A 630 -13.77 -6.95 -33.44
N GLY A 631 -12.72 -7.76 -33.63
CA GLY A 631 -11.41 -7.30 -34.09
C GLY A 631 -10.61 -6.51 -33.05
N TRP A 632 -10.92 -6.66 -31.77
CA TRP A 632 -10.14 -6.07 -30.67
C TRP A 632 -9.06 -7.04 -30.17
N ASP A 633 -8.14 -7.37 -31.07
CA ASP A 633 -7.05 -8.32 -30.84
C ASP A 633 -5.83 -7.67 -30.18
N LEU A 634 -4.95 -8.50 -29.62
CA LEU A 634 -3.65 -8.05 -29.12
C LEU A 634 -2.86 -7.32 -30.21
N GLN A 635 -2.23 -6.20 -29.85
CA GLN A 635 -1.38 -5.46 -30.78
C GLN A 635 -0.06 -6.21 -30.97
N LYS A 636 0.37 -6.35 -32.22
CA LYS A 636 1.64 -6.98 -32.57
C LYS A 636 2.70 -5.91 -32.84
N ASN A 637 3.93 -6.09 -32.34
CA ASN A 637 5.02 -5.21 -32.74
C ASN A 637 5.33 -5.43 -34.24
N PRO A 638 5.29 -4.38 -35.09
CA PRO A 638 5.67 -4.48 -36.50
C PRO A 638 7.12 -4.94 -36.71
N ASP A 639 8.03 -4.53 -35.82
CA ASP A 639 9.46 -4.78 -35.93
C ASP A 639 9.90 -6.10 -35.27
N ASN A 640 9.10 -6.61 -34.32
CA ASN A 640 9.33 -7.89 -33.67
C ASN A 640 8.02 -8.68 -33.46
N PRO A 641 7.62 -9.51 -34.43
CA PRO A 641 6.42 -10.33 -34.38
C PRO A 641 6.19 -11.19 -33.13
N GLU A 642 7.23 -11.48 -32.33
CA GLU A 642 7.12 -12.26 -31.10
C GLU A 642 6.62 -11.41 -29.91
N GLN A 643 6.68 -10.08 -30.04
CA GLN A 643 6.17 -9.15 -29.05
C GLN A 643 4.71 -8.81 -29.33
N MET A 644 3.89 -9.02 -28.30
CA MET A 644 2.46 -8.74 -28.30
C MET A 644 2.16 -7.78 -27.15
N PHE A 645 1.16 -6.92 -27.33
CA PHE A 645 0.85 -5.84 -26.40
C PHE A 645 -0.65 -5.72 -26.16
N THR A 646 -1.00 -5.17 -25.00
CA THR A 646 -2.38 -4.77 -24.73
C THR A 646 -2.75 -3.65 -25.71
N PRO A 647 -3.82 -3.81 -26.51
CA PRO A 647 -4.26 -2.81 -27.48
C PRO A 647 -4.94 -1.62 -26.77
N PRO A 648 -4.96 -0.43 -27.38
CA PRO A 648 -5.77 0.69 -26.89
C PRO A 648 -7.27 0.35 -26.92
N LEU A 649 -8.08 1.18 -26.28
CA LEU A 649 -9.53 1.06 -26.40
C LEU A 649 -9.96 1.23 -27.88
N PRO A 650 -10.86 0.38 -28.40
CA PRO A 650 -11.37 0.51 -29.75
C PRO A 650 -12.21 1.78 -29.89
N ASP A 651 -12.21 2.35 -31.10
CA ASP A 651 -13.15 3.42 -31.44
C ASP A 651 -14.56 2.85 -31.58
N VAL A 652 -15.38 3.06 -30.54
CA VAL A 652 -16.76 2.59 -30.47
C VAL A 652 -17.68 3.13 -31.58
N GLN A 653 -17.28 4.18 -32.31
CA GLN A 653 -18.05 4.71 -33.43
C GLN A 653 -17.90 3.87 -34.70
N THR A 654 -16.76 3.20 -34.86
CA THR A 654 -16.41 2.42 -36.06
C THR A 654 -16.34 0.91 -35.78
N ALA A 655 -16.21 0.53 -34.51
CA ALA A 655 -16.17 -0.85 -34.07
C ALA A 655 -17.45 -1.62 -34.39
N ARG A 656 -17.30 -2.85 -34.86
CA ARG A 656 -18.41 -3.80 -35.03
C ARG A 656 -18.66 -4.50 -33.71
N MET A 657 -19.94 -4.75 -33.41
CA MET A 657 -20.37 -5.36 -32.17
C MET A 657 -21.32 -6.50 -32.46
N ASN A 658 -21.26 -7.55 -31.64
CA ASN A 658 -22.26 -8.62 -31.71
C ASN A 658 -23.65 -8.05 -31.39
N GLU A 659 -24.69 -8.60 -32.04
CA GLU A 659 -26.07 -8.13 -31.88
C GLU A 659 -26.61 -8.31 -30.46
N ALA A 660 -26.25 -9.42 -29.80
CA ALA A 660 -26.75 -9.79 -28.49
C ALA A 660 -25.91 -9.17 -27.36
N ALA A 661 -26.57 -8.53 -26.40
CA ALA A 661 -25.96 -8.20 -25.12
C ALA A 661 -25.91 -9.46 -24.24
N GLU A 662 -24.82 -9.63 -23.50
CA GLU A 662 -24.65 -10.71 -22.54
C GLU A 662 -24.26 -10.19 -21.16
N HIS A 663 -24.47 -11.02 -20.14
CA HIS A 663 -24.05 -10.69 -18.78
C HIS A 663 -22.66 -11.25 -18.54
N ILE A 664 -21.72 -10.38 -18.19
CA ILE A 664 -20.38 -10.76 -17.74
C ILE A 664 -20.27 -10.55 -16.22
N THR A 665 -19.34 -11.27 -15.61
CA THR A 665 -19.03 -11.16 -14.18
C THR A 665 -17.71 -10.43 -14.02
N LEU A 666 -17.73 -9.35 -13.25
CA LEU A 666 -16.56 -8.60 -12.85
C LEU A 666 -16.13 -9.00 -11.44
N THR A 667 -14.82 -8.97 -11.23
CA THR A 667 -14.13 -9.36 -10.00
C THR A 667 -13.38 -8.13 -9.47
N PRO A 668 -13.19 -7.98 -8.15
CA PRO A 668 -12.35 -6.90 -7.63
C PRO A 668 -10.98 -6.88 -8.31
N TYR A 669 -10.52 -5.70 -8.74
CA TYR A 669 -9.26 -5.46 -9.47
C TYR A 669 -8.09 -6.17 -8.80
N GLY A 670 -7.96 -6.00 -7.48
CA GLY A 670 -6.89 -6.59 -6.68
C GLY A 670 -6.86 -8.12 -6.67
N ALA A 671 -7.93 -8.80 -7.10
CA ALA A 671 -7.99 -10.26 -7.20
C ALA A 671 -7.63 -10.80 -8.60
N THR A 672 -7.27 -9.93 -9.55
CA THR A 672 -6.91 -10.32 -10.94
C THR A 672 -5.39 -10.32 -11.17
N HIS A 673 -4.93 -11.03 -12.21
CA HIS A 673 -3.58 -10.85 -12.80
C HIS A 673 -3.68 -10.22 -14.18
N LEU A 674 -4.43 -10.83 -15.10
CA LEU A 674 -4.81 -10.22 -16.37
C LEU A 674 -6.25 -9.68 -16.29
N ARG A 675 -6.48 -8.51 -16.89
CA ARG A 675 -7.67 -7.70 -16.61
C ARG A 675 -8.03 -6.70 -17.69
N LEU A 676 -9.34 -6.50 -17.85
CA LEU A 676 -9.95 -5.32 -18.45
C LEU A 676 -10.68 -4.55 -17.34
N THR A 677 -10.25 -3.33 -17.05
CA THR A 677 -10.78 -2.49 -15.96
C THR A 677 -11.49 -1.25 -16.49
N ILE A 678 -10.89 -0.60 -17.48
CA ILE A 678 -11.49 0.53 -18.20
C ILE A 678 -12.06 -0.02 -19.50
N PHE A 679 -13.38 -0.10 -19.58
CA PHE A 679 -14.10 -0.65 -20.73
C PHE A 679 -14.46 0.45 -21.74
N PRO A 680 -14.60 0.13 -23.02
CA PRO A 680 -15.29 1.01 -23.96
C PRO A 680 -16.75 1.23 -23.52
N GLU A 681 -17.19 2.49 -23.42
CA GLU A 681 -18.57 2.84 -23.09
C GLU A 681 -19.50 2.65 -24.30
N LEU A 682 -20.53 1.81 -24.18
CA LEU A 682 -21.54 1.54 -25.21
C LEU A 682 -22.90 2.11 -24.79
N THR A 683 -23.32 3.22 -25.38
CA THR A 683 -24.59 3.86 -25.02
C THR A 683 -25.78 3.15 -25.66
N LYS A 684 -26.80 2.77 -24.86
CA LYS A 684 -28.08 2.33 -25.40
C LYS A 684 -28.76 3.49 -26.14
N GLN A 685 -28.90 3.42 -27.46
CA GLN A 685 -29.74 4.38 -28.19
C GLN A 685 -31.18 4.27 -27.67
N SER A 686 -31.79 5.41 -27.27
CA SER A 686 -33.21 5.44 -26.96
C SER A 686 -33.96 4.94 -28.19
N ARG A 687 -34.79 3.90 -28.05
CA ARG A 687 -35.75 3.55 -29.11
C ARG A 687 -36.54 4.83 -29.42
N LYS A 688 -36.26 5.46 -30.57
CA LYS A 688 -37.22 6.38 -31.17
C LYS A 688 -38.45 5.51 -31.43
N THR A 689 -39.47 5.66 -30.61
CA THR A 689 -40.81 5.23 -30.96
C THR A 689 -41.20 6.07 -32.17
N SER A 690 -40.94 5.53 -33.37
CA SER A 690 -41.54 6.01 -34.60
C SER A 690 -43.04 5.79 -34.46
N GLY A 691 -43.75 6.87 -34.07
CA GLY A 691 -45.18 7.00 -34.25
C GLY A 691 -45.51 7.26 -35.72
#